data_AF-A0A5D2R460-F1
#
_entry.id   AF-A0A5D2R460-F1
#
_cell.length_a   1.000
_cell.length_b   1.000
_cell.length_c   1.000
_cell.angle_alpha   90.00
_cell.angle_beta   90.00
_cell.angle_gamma   90.00
#
_symmetry.space_group_name_H-M   'P 1'
#
loop_
_entity.id
_entity.type
_entity.pdbx_description
1 polymer ?
#
loop_
_entity_poly.entity_id
_entity_poly.type
_entity_poly.pdbx_seq_one_letter_code
_entity_poly.pdbx_strand_id
1 'polypeptide(L)'
;MGFRCMFKVLAVFAVTLTVTATSVAGQAKAGCQSNCGNTSIPYPFETGSTDCNISKRFFIRCNTSFNPPKAFLTTSDIEVLHISLNGYLRIQYSVGYDCYNSSGSAYYFYAGFRLSKFLISHTRNKFTAIGCDTYAYVEGFTGRTYSTGCVSFCYDVADLVNRSCSGIGCCQTALPKGVTDYELSFDSYWKHSKVLSFNPCSYGFAVEDGAYSFSVSDLSNINFSKRKFPIILDWTIGNQSCMEAKMDVDNYACKQNSDCIDPENGRGYLCKCLHGFQDINECETLKPCSGTCHNLPGSYNCSCPKGFEGDGRKKGTGCNPKVKQHFPILVGTLVFYFPSLCYSWVYLGLRQRKLNLLKQQNFKQNGGVLLREQLSKREEYGGIAKIFTLEELKKAMNNYHESRILGRRGQGTVYKGLLLDGRSIAIKKSLIGNQSQVQPFVNKVIVLSQINHRNVVKLLRCCLETQVPLLVYEYVKDGTLFDYLHNATHTSIISWESRLKIAIEAVEALSYLHSAASPPIIHRDVKLTNILLDENYNAKVSDFCASRLVPSNKEQVTTLVQGTLGYLDPEYFHLSQLTKKSDVYSFGVVLIELMTGRKAISFERPEHERNLSLYFVSVMKEERLLDIVDGRVLNDKNIEQLKEERPTMKEVVSELQGLLAIEKLSWGAHDLQVEETEYLLHDMYNYDIEFDASTSISIGLDSIKSQVKFKIDGAR
;
A
#
# COMPACT_ATOMS: atom_id res chain seq x y z
N MET A 1 -30.10 -17.85 45.44
CA MET A 1 -30.61 -16.48 45.25
C MET A 1 -29.57 -15.63 44.50
N GLY A 2 -29.15 -16.07 43.31
CA GLY A 2 -27.95 -15.54 42.63
C GLY A 2 -28.02 -15.61 41.10
N PHE A 3 -29.22 -15.48 40.52
CA PHE A 3 -29.43 -15.54 39.07
C PHE A 3 -30.35 -14.45 38.50
N ARG A 4 -30.74 -13.46 39.32
CA ARG A 4 -31.56 -12.30 38.89
C ARG A 4 -30.78 -10.98 38.74
N CYS A 5 -29.48 -10.95 39.04
CA CYS A 5 -28.64 -9.76 38.90
C CYS A 5 -27.88 -9.63 37.57
N MET A 6 -27.72 -10.71 36.79
CA MET A 6 -26.96 -10.65 35.52
C MET A 6 -27.75 -10.12 34.31
N PHE A 7 -29.09 -10.11 34.36
CA PHE A 7 -29.91 -9.67 33.23
C PHE A 7 -30.31 -8.18 33.24
N LYS A 8 -30.05 -7.44 34.33
CA LYS A 8 -30.32 -5.99 34.39
C LYS A 8 -29.14 -5.11 33.95
N VAL A 9 -27.95 -5.69 33.74
CA VAL A 9 -26.74 -4.95 33.32
C VAL A 9 -26.55 -4.99 31.79
N LEU A 10 -27.19 -5.93 31.08
CA LEU A 10 -27.05 -6.10 29.62
C LEU A 10 -28.13 -5.37 28.79
N ALA A 11 -29.16 -4.80 29.42
CA ALA A 11 -30.27 -4.11 28.72
C ALA A 11 -30.14 -2.57 28.66
N VAL A 12 -29.07 -1.98 29.20
CA VAL A 12 -28.87 -0.51 29.24
C VAL A 12 -27.83 0.00 28.23
N PHE A 13 -27.16 -0.89 27.48
CA PHE A 13 -26.12 -0.52 26.51
C PHE A 13 -26.52 -0.66 25.03
N ALA A 14 -27.81 -0.58 24.72
CA ALA A 14 -28.27 -0.66 23.33
C ALA A 14 -29.49 0.25 23.07
N VAL A 15 -29.34 1.58 23.21
CA VAL A 15 -30.25 2.55 22.56
C VAL A 15 -29.48 3.84 22.20
N THR A 16 -29.46 4.12 20.89
CA THR A 16 -29.18 5.39 20.18
C THR A 16 -27.83 6.10 20.37
N LEU A 17 -26.87 5.70 19.53
CA LEU A 17 -25.86 6.64 18.98
C LEU A 17 -26.47 7.33 17.76
N THR A 18 -27.26 8.38 17.98
CA THR A 18 -27.42 9.44 16.99
C THR A 18 -26.46 10.54 17.39
N VAL A 19 -25.27 10.55 16.79
CA VAL A 19 -24.38 11.71 16.85
C VAL A 19 -24.99 12.77 15.95
N THR A 20 -25.91 13.57 16.50
CA THR A 20 -26.13 14.91 15.97
C THR A 20 -24.94 15.73 16.42
N ALA A 21 -23.97 15.91 15.53
CA ALA A 21 -22.91 16.89 15.71
C ALA A 21 -23.55 18.28 15.68
N THR A 22 -23.93 18.80 16.85
CA THR A 22 -24.27 20.21 17.00
C THR A 22 -22.96 20.97 17.21
N SER A 23 -22.59 21.77 16.20
CA SER A 23 -21.48 22.70 16.30
C SER A 23 -21.83 23.77 17.33
N VAL A 24 -21.22 23.72 18.51
CA VAL A 24 -21.31 24.79 19.51
C VAL A 24 -20.39 25.92 19.05
N ALA A 25 -21.00 27.07 18.75
CA ALA A 25 -20.34 28.26 18.24
C ALA A 25 -19.30 28.76 19.26
N GLY A 26 -18.07 28.95 18.79
CA GLY A 26 -17.09 29.77 19.50
C GLY A 26 -17.67 31.17 19.71
N GLN A 27 -17.41 31.75 20.88
CA GLN A 27 -17.95 33.05 21.30
C GLN A 27 -17.56 34.13 20.27
N ALA A 28 -18.56 34.61 19.53
CA ALA A 28 -18.38 35.57 18.44
C ALA A 28 -17.88 36.91 18.95
N LYS A 29 -17.01 37.58 18.19
CA LYS A 29 -16.65 38.98 18.47
C LYS A 29 -17.91 39.86 18.37
N ALA A 30 -18.09 40.80 19.30
CA ALA A 30 -19.26 41.68 19.31
C ALA A 30 -19.39 42.46 17.98
N GLY A 31 -20.53 42.31 17.29
CA GLY A 31 -20.78 42.90 15.96
C GLY A 31 -20.47 41.97 14.77
N CYS A 32 -19.95 40.77 15.01
CA CYS A 32 -19.66 39.78 13.97
C CYS A 32 -20.71 38.67 13.92
N GLN A 33 -21.09 38.26 12.71
CA GLN A 33 -22.00 37.16 12.43
C GLN A 33 -21.24 35.83 12.50
N SER A 34 -21.65 34.99 13.45
CA SER A 34 -21.03 33.69 13.73
C SER A 34 -21.77 32.49 13.17
N ASN A 35 -22.89 32.69 12.48
CA ASN A 35 -23.67 31.63 11.83
C ASN A 35 -24.24 32.10 10.49
N CYS A 36 -24.31 31.21 9.51
CA CYS A 36 -25.03 31.42 8.25
C CYS A 36 -25.99 30.24 8.01
N GLY A 37 -27.29 30.50 8.20
CA GLY A 37 -28.29 29.44 8.26
C GLY A 37 -27.94 28.42 9.34
N ASN A 38 -27.72 27.17 8.94
CA ASN A 38 -27.35 26.08 9.85
C ASN A 38 -25.82 25.91 10.02
N THR A 39 -25.00 26.71 9.34
CA THR A 39 -23.55 26.57 9.36
C THR A 39 -22.94 27.51 10.38
N SER A 40 -22.23 26.98 11.37
CA SER A 40 -21.46 27.80 12.30
C SER A 40 -20.16 28.31 11.64
N ILE A 41 -19.90 29.60 11.82
CA ILE A 41 -18.77 30.36 11.29
C ILE A 41 -17.98 30.91 12.48
N PRO A 42 -17.11 30.11 13.11
CA PRO A 42 -16.31 30.56 14.23
C PRO A 42 -15.11 31.40 13.75
N TYR A 43 -14.50 32.16 14.66
CA TYR A 43 -13.16 32.73 14.43
C TYR A 43 -12.18 31.64 13.97
N PRO A 44 -11.33 31.87 12.93
CA PRO A 44 -11.02 33.15 12.28
C PRO A 44 -11.86 33.49 11.02
N PHE A 45 -12.99 32.83 10.80
CA PHE A 45 -13.81 32.93 9.57
C PHE A 45 -15.01 33.89 9.68
N GLU A 46 -15.23 34.51 10.84
CA GLU A 46 -16.39 35.36 11.12
C GLU A 46 -16.61 36.43 10.05
N THR A 47 -17.87 36.76 9.80
CA THR A 47 -18.29 37.69 8.75
C THR A 47 -19.08 38.85 9.36
N GLY A 48 -19.01 40.07 8.82
CA GLY A 48 -19.62 41.25 9.44
C GLY A 48 -18.93 42.56 9.08
N SER A 49 -18.97 43.54 9.98
CA SER A 49 -18.27 44.82 9.84
C SER A 49 -16.74 44.64 9.68
N THR A 50 -16.02 45.72 9.34
CA THR A 50 -14.55 45.72 9.28
C THR A 50 -13.93 45.05 10.52
N ASP A 51 -12.99 44.13 10.32
CA ASP A 51 -12.23 43.38 11.33
C ASP A 51 -12.90 42.16 12.01
N CYS A 52 -13.84 41.48 11.34
CA CYS A 52 -14.40 40.21 11.83
C CYS A 52 -13.57 38.96 11.48
N ASN A 53 -12.87 38.93 10.35
CA ASN A 53 -11.97 37.83 9.99
C ASN A 53 -10.51 38.25 10.07
N ILE A 54 -9.61 37.26 10.21
CA ILE A 54 -8.17 37.50 10.30
C ILE A 54 -7.55 37.99 8.99
N SER A 55 -8.24 37.75 7.86
CA SER A 55 -7.78 38.07 6.52
C SER A 55 -8.94 37.89 5.55
N LYS A 56 -8.94 38.67 4.46
CA LYS A 56 -9.87 38.48 3.32
C LYS A 56 -9.88 37.04 2.77
N ARG A 57 -8.81 36.26 2.97
CA ARG A 57 -8.74 34.84 2.56
C ARG A 57 -9.61 33.91 3.41
N PHE A 58 -9.98 34.32 4.63
CA PHE A 58 -10.85 33.58 5.56
C PHE A 58 -12.30 34.05 5.51
N PHE A 59 -12.61 35.00 4.64
CA PHE A 59 -13.97 35.51 4.50
C PHE A 59 -14.93 34.40 4.03
N ILE A 60 -16.06 34.27 4.73
CA ILE A 60 -17.19 33.42 4.34
C ILE A 60 -18.36 34.33 3.95
N ARG A 61 -18.83 34.18 2.71
CA ARG A 61 -19.98 34.90 2.19
C ARG A 61 -21.25 34.15 2.58
N CYS A 62 -22.10 34.79 3.38
CA CYS A 62 -23.43 34.27 3.67
C CYS A 62 -24.42 34.77 2.61
N ASN A 63 -24.95 33.86 1.78
CA ASN A 63 -25.94 34.20 0.77
C ASN A 63 -27.36 33.96 1.32
N THR A 64 -28.09 35.06 1.52
CA THR A 64 -29.45 35.08 2.07
C THR A 64 -30.55 34.86 1.03
N SER A 65 -30.21 34.73 -0.26
CA SER A 65 -31.17 34.36 -1.31
C SER A 65 -31.65 32.91 -1.19
N PHE A 66 -30.96 32.07 -0.40
CA PHE A 66 -31.37 30.70 -0.10
C PHE A 66 -32.14 30.63 1.22
N ASN A 67 -33.03 29.65 1.37
CA ASN A 67 -33.74 29.37 2.61
C ASN A 67 -33.51 27.91 3.07
N PRO A 68 -32.79 27.66 4.19
CA PRO A 68 -32.06 28.64 5.00
C PRO A 68 -30.85 29.24 4.23
N PRO A 69 -30.30 30.38 4.68
CA PRO A 69 -29.11 30.99 4.07
C PRO A 69 -27.93 30.01 3.98
N LYS A 70 -27.13 30.13 2.92
CA LYS A 70 -26.00 29.23 2.62
C LYS A 70 -24.65 29.94 2.71
N ALA A 71 -23.66 29.25 3.26
CA ALA A 71 -22.30 29.75 3.39
C ALA A 71 -21.45 29.40 2.15
N PHE A 72 -20.70 30.36 1.65
CA PHE A 72 -19.81 30.19 0.49
C PHE A 72 -18.39 30.67 0.81
N LEU A 73 -17.40 29.96 0.26
CA LEU A 73 -15.99 30.25 0.48
C LEU A 73 -15.58 31.51 -0.29
N THR A 74 -15.15 32.55 0.42
CA THR A 74 -14.72 33.85 -0.13
C THR A 74 -15.72 34.42 -1.15
N THR A 75 -15.28 34.75 -2.37
CA THR A 75 -16.11 35.22 -3.48
C THR A 75 -16.48 34.10 -4.45
N SER A 76 -16.13 32.84 -4.14
CA SER A 76 -16.44 31.69 -5.00
C SER A 76 -17.88 31.19 -4.82
N ASP A 77 -18.27 30.26 -5.68
CA ASP A 77 -19.54 29.52 -5.59
C ASP A 77 -19.38 28.15 -4.91
N ILE A 78 -18.28 27.97 -4.16
CA ILE A 78 -18.01 26.77 -3.38
C ILE A 78 -18.77 26.87 -2.05
N GLU A 79 -19.79 26.02 -1.88
CA GLU A 79 -20.59 25.96 -0.66
C GLU A 79 -19.77 25.33 0.48
N VAL A 80 -19.84 25.95 1.66
CA VAL A 80 -19.19 25.48 2.89
C VAL A 80 -20.26 24.82 3.75
N LEU A 81 -20.10 23.52 4.00
CA LEU A 81 -21.03 22.71 4.79
C LEU A 81 -20.70 22.75 6.29
N HIS A 82 -19.42 22.81 6.64
CA HIS A 82 -18.97 22.76 8.03
C HIS A 82 -17.57 23.34 8.19
N ILE A 83 -17.36 24.08 9.27
CA ILE A 83 -16.06 24.63 9.67
C ILE A 83 -15.67 24.00 11.01
N SER A 84 -14.54 23.30 11.06
CA SER A 84 -14.00 22.72 12.29
C SER A 84 -12.87 23.56 12.84
N LEU A 85 -12.93 23.83 14.15
CA LEU A 85 -11.83 24.42 14.93
C LEU A 85 -10.61 23.49 15.04
N ASN A 86 -10.76 22.21 14.67
CA ASN A 86 -9.64 21.27 14.58
C ASN A 86 -8.84 21.39 13.26
N GLY A 87 -9.02 22.47 12.50
CA GLY A 87 -8.17 22.81 11.34
C GLY A 87 -8.66 22.27 10.00
N TYR A 88 -9.94 21.93 9.85
CA TYR A 88 -10.49 21.52 8.56
C TYR A 88 -11.85 22.17 8.23
N LEU A 89 -12.13 22.27 6.94
CA LEU A 89 -13.38 22.75 6.32
C LEU A 89 -13.96 21.61 5.49
N ARG A 90 -15.29 21.46 5.51
CA ARG A 90 -16.01 20.57 4.61
C ARG A 90 -16.75 21.42 3.59
N ILE A 91 -16.37 21.32 2.32
CA ILE A 91 -17.00 22.03 1.22
C ILE A 91 -17.80 21.07 0.35
N GLN A 92 -18.70 21.58 -0.48
CA GLN A 92 -19.42 20.80 -1.49
C GLN A 92 -19.05 21.28 -2.89
N TYR A 93 -18.62 20.34 -3.74
CA TYR A 93 -18.11 20.66 -5.07
C TYR A 93 -18.64 19.71 -6.16
N SER A 94 -18.69 20.20 -7.40
CA SER A 94 -19.31 19.51 -8.53
C SER A 94 -18.45 18.38 -9.11
N VAL A 95 -19.11 17.36 -9.64
CA VAL A 95 -18.49 16.29 -10.43
C VAL A 95 -18.12 16.81 -11.82
N GLY A 96 -16.92 16.48 -12.31
CA GLY A 96 -16.57 16.67 -13.71
C GLY A 96 -16.86 15.43 -14.54
N TYR A 97 -17.02 15.62 -15.84
CA TYR A 97 -17.38 14.55 -16.76
C TYR A 97 -16.90 14.80 -18.19
N ASP A 98 -16.80 13.72 -18.96
CA ASP A 98 -16.60 13.74 -20.39
C ASP A 98 -17.50 12.66 -21.02
N CYS A 99 -18.43 13.10 -21.85
CA CYS A 99 -19.49 12.26 -22.40
C CYS A 99 -19.34 12.13 -23.91
N TYR A 100 -19.65 10.94 -24.41
CA TYR A 100 -19.40 10.53 -25.79
C TYR A 100 -20.71 10.18 -26.50
N ASN A 101 -20.67 10.28 -27.83
CA ASN A 101 -21.70 9.77 -28.74
C ASN A 101 -21.02 9.00 -29.90
N SER A 102 -21.80 8.58 -30.89
CA SER A 102 -21.30 7.84 -32.05
C SER A 102 -20.21 8.57 -32.87
N SER A 103 -20.10 9.89 -32.72
CA SER A 103 -19.14 10.75 -33.43
C SER A 103 -17.90 11.09 -32.59
N GLY A 104 -17.80 10.62 -31.34
CA GLY A 104 -16.70 10.91 -30.42
C GLY A 104 -17.17 11.70 -29.18
N SER A 105 -16.32 12.59 -28.64
CA SER A 105 -16.71 13.43 -27.49
C SER A 105 -17.87 14.34 -27.89
N ALA A 106 -18.93 14.33 -27.08
CA ALA A 106 -20.18 15.02 -27.31
C ALA A 106 -20.28 16.29 -26.46
N TYR A 107 -20.05 16.17 -25.15
CA TYR A 107 -20.07 17.28 -24.21
C TYR A 107 -19.27 16.94 -22.95
N TYR A 108 -18.59 17.93 -22.38
CA TYR A 108 -17.70 17.74 -21.24
C TYR A 108 -17.81 18.91 -20.24
N PHE A 109 -17.41 18.65 -19.00
CA PHE A 109 -17.20 19.65 -17.96
C PHE A 109 -16.02 19.24 -17.10
N TYR A 110 -14.94 20.01 -17.19
CA TYR A 110 -13.73 19.81 -16.42
C TYR A 110 -13.85 20.60 -15.12
N ALA A 111 -14.10 19.87 -14.02
CA ALA A 111 -14.27 20.45 -12.71
C ALA A 111 -12.91 20.93 -12.17
N GLY A 112 -12.82 22.19 -11.76
CA GLY A 112 -11.56 22.74 -11.28
C GLY A 112 -11.70 23.96 -10.38
N PHE A 113 -10.88 24.05 -9.34
CA PHE A 113 -10.79 25.21 -8.47
C PHE A 113 -9.36 25.46 -8.02
N ARG A 114 -9.07 26.73 -7.73
CA ARG A 114 -7.77 27.18 -7.21
C ARG A 114 -7.98 27.91 -5.91
N LEU A 115 -7.47 27.34 -4.81
CA LEU A 115 -7.54 27.96 -3.49
C LEU A 115 -6.23 28.64 -3.17
N SER A 116 -6.28 29.82 -2.56
CA SER A 116 -5.06 30.57 -2.19
C SER A 116 -4.50 30.19 -0.83
N LYS A 117 -5.32 29.61 0.06
CA LYS A 117 -4.97 29.39 1.46
C LYS A 117 -5.35 28.02 2.02
N PHE A 118 -6.32 27.35 1.41
CA PHE A 118 -6.85 26.09 1.89
C PHE A 118 -6.24 24.94 1.12
N LEU A 119 -5.65 23.98 1.83
CA LEU A 119 -5.03 22.80 1.23
C LEU A 119 -6.08 21.71 1.08
N ILE A 120 -6.00 20.90 0.02
CA ILE A 120 -6.85 19.73 -0.10
C ILE A 120 -6.29 18.64 0.81
N SER A 121 -7.13 18.09 1.70
CA SER A 121 -6.67 17.13 2.70
C SER A 121 -6.32 15.79 2.05
N HIS A 122 -5.03 15.45 2.03
CA HIS A 122 -4.53 14.22 1.39
C HIS A 122 -4.89 12.93 2.17
N THR A 123 -5.18 13.03 3.48
CA THR A 123 -5.58 11.88 4.31
C THR A 123 -7.08 11.65 4.37
N ARG A 124 -7.88 12.69 4.08
CA ARG A 124 -9.34 12.66 4.27
C ARG A 124 -10.12 12.65 2.96
N ASN A 125 -9.45 12.79 1.82
CA ASN A 125 -10.07 12.73 0.50
C ASN A 125 -9.44 11.66 -0.37
N LYS A 126 -10.23 11.18 -1.32
CA LYS A 126 -9.80 10.35 -2.45
C LYS A 126 -10.23 11.01 -3.75
N PHE A 127 -9.38 10.92 -4.76
CA PHE A 127 -9.78 11.20 -6.13
C PHE A 127 -10.42 9.93 -6.71
N THR A 128 -11.63 10.06 -7.27
CA THR A 128 -12.42 8.97 -7.82
C THR A 128 -12.71 9.22 -9.30
N ALA A 129 -12.47 8.21 -10.12
CA ALA A 129 -12.84 8.14 -11.52
C ALA A 129 -13.89 7.03 -11.71
N ILE A 130 -14.94 7.31 -12.46
CA ILE A 130 -16.01 6.36 -12.79
C ILE A 130 -16.17 6.31 -14.31
N GLY A 131 -16.21 5.11 -14.85
CA GLY A 131 -16.39 4.87 -16.28
C GLY A 131 -15.62 3.63 -16.75
N CYS A 132 -15.93 3.22 -17.97
CA CYS A 132 -15.18 2.24 -18.73
C CYS A 132 -14.47 2.97 -19.87
N ASP A 133 -13.24 2.57 -20.21
CA ASP A 133 -12.43 3.32 -21.19
C ASP A 133 -12.18 4.77 -20.74
N THR A 134 -11.93 4.92 -19.44
CA THR A 134 -11.83 6.20 -18.76
C THR A 134 -10.45 6.39 -18.16
N TYR A 135 -9.75 7.43 -18.62
CA TYR A 135 -8.59 7.97 -17.94
C TYR A 135 -8.95 9.35 -17.37
N ALA A 136 -9.05 9.47 -16.05
CA ALA A 136 -9.26 10.75 -15.41
C ALA A 136 -8.03 11.10 -14.58
N TYR A 137 -7.55 12.32 -14.70
CA TYR A 137 -6.39 12.80 -13.95
C TYR A 137 -6.60 14.22 -13.50
N VAL A 138 -5.94 14.57 -12.40
CA VAL A 138 -5.97 15.90 -11.81
C VAL A 138 -4.58 16.47 -11.77
N GLU A 139 -4.49 17.74 -12.12
CA GLU A 139 -3.26 18.49 -12.13
C GLU A 139 -3.39 19.72 -11.24
N GLY A 140 -2.24 20.23 -10.82
CA GLY A 140 -2.15 21.51 -10.16
C GLY A 140 -0.77 22.11 -10.34
N PHE A 141 -0.74 23.43 -10.40
CA PHE A 141 0.41 24.28 -10.67
C PHE A 141 0.71 25.23 -9.51
N THR A 142 -0.15 25.29 -8.48
CA THR A 142 0.08 26.14 -7.31
C THR A 142 0.65 25.42 -6.09
N GLY A 143 1.67 26.02 -5.49
CA GLY A 143 2.40 25.44 -4.36
C GLY A 143 3.40 24.37 -4.82
N ARG A 144 2.91 23.32 -5.48
CA ARG A 144 3.72 22.25 -6.07
C ARG A 144 3.07 21.75 -7.35
N THR A 145 3.83 21.67 -8.44
CA THR A 145 3.37 21.01 -9.66
C THR A 145 3.14 19.53 -9.40
N TYR A 146 1.93 19.05 -9.68
CA TYR A 146 1.58 17.64 -9.54
C TYR A 146 0.62 17.20 -10.64
N SER A 147 0.67 15.91 -10.94
CA SER A 147 -0.32 15.22 -11.75
C SER A 147 -0.55 13.86 -11.08
N THR A 148 -1.81 13.50 -10.86
CA THR A 148 -2.20 12.17 -10.37
C THR A 148 -3.47 11.75 -11.07
N GLY A 149 -3.57 10.48 -11.41
CA GLY A 149 -4.67 9.98 -12.22
C GLY A 149 -5.11 8.58 -11.85
N CYS A 150 -6.22 8.20 -12.45
CA CYS A 150 -6.89 6.94 -12.23
C CYS A 150 -7.43 6.46 -13.57
N VAL A 151 -7.14 5.20 -13.89
CA VAL A 151 -7.63 4.53 -15.10
C VAL A 151 -8.66 3.48 -14.72
N SER A 152 -9.71 3.36 -15.53
CA SER A 152 -10.76 2.36 -15.35
C SER A 152 -11.18 1.76 -16.68
N PHE A 153 -11.18 0.42 -16.76
CA PHE A 153 -11.52 -0.34 -17.96
C PHE A 153 -12.57 -1.39 -17.67
N CYS A 154 -13.49 -1.58 -18.60
CA CYS A 154 -14.48 -2.65 -18.61
C CYS A 154 -15.01 -2.80 -20.03
N TYR A 155 -15.44 -4.02 -20.37
CA TYR A 155 -16.00 -4.34 -21.68
C TYR A 155 -17.46 -4.78 -21.59
N ASP A 156 -17.86 -5.35 -20.45
CA ASP A 156 -19.23 -5.77 -20.19
C ASP A 156 -19.72 -5.28 -18.83
N VAL A 157 -21.04 -5.12 -18.69
CA VAL A 157 -21.70 -4.77 -17.42
C VAL A 157 -21.54 -5.90 -16.40
N ALA A 158 -21.41 -7.15 -16.84
CA ALA A 158 -21.23 -8.33 -15.99
C ALA A 158 -19.90 -8.32 -15.20
N ASP A 159 -18.88 -7.61 -15.69
CA ASP A 159 -17.57 -7.48 -15.02
C ASP A 159 -17.63 -6.52 -13.81
N LEU A 160 -18.72 -5.75 -13.71
CA LEU A 160 -18.85 -4.67 -12.74
C LEU A 160 -19.39 -5.16 -11.41
N VAL A 161 -18.72 -4.74 -10.33
CA VAL A 161 -19.12 -5.10 -8.97
C VAL A 161 -19.46 -3.84 -8.18
N ASN A 162 -20.70 -3.77 -7.67
CA ASN A 162 -21.12 -2.70 -6.77
C ASN A 162 -20.18 -2.57 -5.57
N ARG A 163 -19.90 -1.32 -5.16
CA ARG A 163 -18.97 -0.95 -4.07
C ARG A 163 -17.51 -1.34 -4.32
N SER A 164 -17.16 -1.82 -5.52
CA SER A 164 -15.77 -2.03 -5.92
C SER A 164 -15.24 -0.83 -6.70
N CYS A 165 -14.04 -0.37 -6.35
CA CYS A 165 -13.29 0.64 -7.11
C CYS A 165 -11.86 0.16 -7.31
N SER A 166 -11.71 -0.94 -8.05
CA SER A 166 -10.44 -1.65 -8.26
C SER A 166 -9.80 -1.39 -9.62
N GLY A 167 -10.30 -0.42 -10.40
CA GLY A 167 -9.89 -0.16 -11.79
C GLY A 167 -10.83 -0.77 -12.84
N ILE A 168 -11.97 -1.32 -12.42
CA ILE A 168 -13.02 -1.86 -13.31
C ILE A 168 -14.31 -1.09 -13.03
N GLY A 169 -14.75 -0.24 -13.95
CA GLY A 169 -15.88 0.69 -13.81
C GLY A 169 -15.66 1.85 -12.83
N CYS A 170 -14.81 1.66 -11.81
CA CYS A 170 -14.41 2.68 -10.86
C CYS A 170 -12.94 2.51 -10.44
N CYS A 171 -12.25 3.65 -10.28
CA CYS A 171 -10.88 3.74 -9.79
C CYS A 171 -10.78 4.83 -8.72
N GLN A 172 -10.04 4.57 -7.64
CA GLN A 172 -9.73 5.58 -6.61
C GLN A 172 -8.23 5.69 -6.34
N THR A 173 -7.75 6.91 -6.15
CA THR A 173 -6.36 7.19 -5.79
C THR A 173 -6.28 8.33 -4.78
N ALA A 174 -5.13 8.47 -4.10
CA ALA A 174 -4.89 9.54 -3.14
C ALA A 174 -4.47 10.83 -3.86
N LEU A 175 -4.81 11.98 -3.26
CA LEU A 175 -4.30 13.29 -3.68
C LEU A 175 -2.95 13.57 -2.98
N PRO A 176 -1.98 14.23 -3.64
CA PRO A 176 -0.69 14.54 -3.03
C PRO A 176 -0.79 15.51 -1.84
N LYS A 177 0.22 15.49 -0.97
CA LYS A 177 0.39 16.47 0.11
C LYS A 177 0.72 17.86 -0.46
N GLY A 178 0.23 18.91 0.20
CA GLY A 178 0.64 20.28 -0.09
C GLY A 178 -0.06 20.95 -1.28
N VAL A 179 -1.13 20.37 -1.82
CA VAL A 179 -1.84 20.87 -3.01
C VAL A 179 -2.98 21.83 -2.65
N THR A 180 -3.12 22.90 -3.40
CA THR A 180 -4.13 23.96 -3.17
C THR A 180 -5.05 24.18 -4.37
N ASP A 181 -4.68 23.67 -5.53
CA ASP A 181 -5.47 23.66 -6.75
C ASP A 181 -5.80 22.25 -7.20
N TYR A 182 -6.88 22.18 -7.94
CA TYR A 182 -7.53 20.97 -8.42
C TYR A 182 -8.01 21.28 -9.83
N GLU A 183 -7.41 20.66 -10.85
CA GLU A 183 -7.83 20.80 -12.24
C GLU A 183 -7.99 19.43 -12.86
N LEU A 184 -9.24 19.03 -13.13
CA LEU A 184 -9.58 17.72 -13.66
C LEU A 184 -9.48 17.70 -15.18
N SER A 185 -8.94 16.63 -15.73
CA SER A 185 -8.92 16.33 -17.15
C SER A 185 -9.29 14.87 -17.40
N PHE A 186 -9.75 14.59 -18.62
CA PHE A 186 -10.13 13.26 -19.07
C PHE A 186 -9.41 12.90 -20.37
N ASP A 187 -9.24 11.61 -20.58
CA ASP A 187 -8.88 10.99 -21.84
C ASP A 187 -9.57 9.62 -21.96
N SER A 188 -9.62 9.10 -23.18
CA SER A 188 -10.25 7.82 -23.50
C SER A 188 -9.53 7.16 -24.68
N TYR A 189 -9.20 5.87 -24.56
CA TYR A 189 -8.43 5.17 -25.60
C TYR A 189 -9.27 4.92 -26.85
N TRP A 190 -10.53 4.53 -26.69
CA TRP A 190 -11.42 4.20 -27.80
C TRP A 190 -12.57 5.18 -27.95
N LYS A 191 -12.50 6.36 -27.30
CA LYS A 191 -13.56 7.38 -27.30
C LYS A 191 -14.92 6.77 -26.97
N HIS A 192 -14.95 5.84 -26.01
CA HIS A 192 -16.13 5.06 -25.60
C HIS A 192 -16.79 4.19 -26.69
N SER A 193 -16.20 4.05 -27.88
CA SER A 193 -16.83 3.32 -29.01
C SER A 193 -17.24 1.88 -28.69
N LYS A 194 -16.56 1.24 -27.73
CA LYS A 194 -16.83 -0.15 -27.30
C LYS A 194 -17.79 -0.27 -26.12
N VAL A 195 -18.09 0.83 -25.41
CA VAL A 195 -18.84 0.82 -24.13
C VAL A 195 -20.02 1.77 -24.13
N LEU A 196 -20.23 2.53 -25.22
CA LEU A 196 -21.25 3.57 -25.36
C LEU A 196 -22.67 3.11 -25.00
N SER A 197 -22.99 1.83 -25.22
CA SER A 197 -24.32 1.25 -24.94
C SER A 197 -24.70 1.25 -23.45
N PHE A 198 -23.72 1.20 -22.55
CA PHE A 198 -23.96 1.15 -21.10
C PHE A 198 -23.14 2.17 -20.29
N ASN A 199 -22.10 2.77 -20.87
CA ASN A 199 -21.32 3.83 -20.27
C ASN A 199 -21.07 4.99 -21.26
N PRO A 200 -22.02 5.93 -21.39
CA PRO A 200 -21.87 7.08 -22.28
C PRO A 200 -20.95 8.19 -21.73
N CYS A 201 -20.65 8.18 -20.43
CA CYS A 201 -19.91 9.26 -19.77
C CYS A 201 -18.86 8.73 -18.81
N SER A 202 -17.70 9.36 -18.86
CA SER A 202 -16.67 9.32 -17.81
C SER A 202 -16.98 10.39 -16.76
N TYR A 203 -16.78 10.07 -15.48
CA TYR A 203 -16.94 11.01 -14.37
C TYR A 203 -15.68 11.03 -13.48
N GLY A 204 -15.39 12.18 -12.90
CA GLY A 204 -14.18 12.40 -12.10
C GLY A 204 -14.42 13.44 -11.01
N PHE A 205 -14.01 13.15 -9.79
CA PHE A 205 -14.22 14.05 -8.65
C PHE A 205 -13.34 13.67 -7.45
N ALA A 206 -12.92 14.68 -6.68
CA ALA A 206 -12.45 14.49 -5.31
C ALA A 206 -13.64 14.34 -4.35
N VAL A 207 -13.51 13.43 -3.38
CA VAL A 207 -14.55 13.18 -2.37
C VAL A 207 -13.93 12.79 -1.05
N GLU A 208 -14.56 13.18 0.05
CA GLU A 208 -14.24 12.72 1.41
C GLU A 208 -14.27 11.19 1.49
N ASP A 209 -13.26 10.61 2.14
CA ASP A 209 -13.14 9.16 2.24
C ASP A 209 -14.36 8.55 2.93
N GLY A 210 -14.98 7.57 2.27
CA GLY A 210 -16.21 6.92 2.72
C GLY A 210 -17.52 7.65 2.36
N ALA A 211 -17.48 8.86 1.79
CA ALA A 211 -18.70 9.60 1.40
C ALA A 211 -19.30 9.17 0.05
N TYR A 212 -18.57 8.40 -0.75
CA TYR A 212 -19.05 7.81 -2.00
C TYR A 212 -18.83 6.30 -2.04
N SER A 213 -19.76 5.57 -2.64
CA SER A 213 -19.65 4.14 -2.92
C SER A 213 -20.15 3.87 -4.33
N PHE A 214 -19.33 3.20 -5.13
CA PHE A 214 -19.63 2.92 -6.52
C PHE A 214 -20.88 2.06 -6.70
N SER A 215 -21.74 2.45 -7.64
CA SER A 215 -22.85 1.64 -8.13
C SER A 215 -22.73 1.47 -9.64
N VAL A 216 -22.99 0.26 -10.14
CA VAL A 216 -23.02 -0.03 -11.59
C VAL A 216 -23.96 0.90 -12.34
N SER A 217 -25.09 1.25 -11.71
CA SER A 217 -26.06 2.20 -12.26
C SER A 217 -25.50 3.62 -12.48
N ASP A 218 -24.40 3.99 -11.82
CA ASP A 218 -23.81 5.32 -11.97
C ASP A 218 -23.22 5.51 -13.39
N LEU A 219 -22.81 4.43 -14.07
CA LEU A 219 -22.22 4.48 -15.42
C LEU A 219 -23.20 4.97 -16.50
N SER A 220 -24.48 4.59 -16.36
CA SER A 220 -25.54 4.96 -17.30
C SER A 220 -26.40 6.12 -16.80
N ASN A 221 -26.11 6.66 -15.61
CA ASN A 221 -26.90 7.71 -14.99
C ASN A 221 -26.46 9.10 -15.46
N ILE A 222 -27.14 9.64 -16.47
CA ILE A 222 -26.88 10.97 -17.03
C ILE A 222 -26.96 12.08 -15.95
N ASN A 223 -27.81 11.90 -14.94
CA ASN A 223 -27.94 12.87 -13.84
C ASN A 223 -26.81 12.81 -12.82
N PHE A 224 -25.87 11.86 -12.95
CA PHE A 224 -24.68 11.81 -12.10
C PHE A 224 -23.83 13.09 -12.24
N SER A 225 -23.81 13.69 -13.44
CA SER A 225 -23.19 14.99 -13.73
C SER A 225 -23.66 16.15 -12.83
N LYS A 226 -24.87 16.06 -12.27
CA LYS A 226 -25.46 17.09 -11.40
C LYS A 226 -25.12 16.88 -9.92
N ARG A 227 -24.50 15.76 -9.57
CA ARG A 227 -24.13 15.47 -8.19
C ARG A 227 -22.99 16.38 -7.75
N LYS A 228 -22.98 16.65 -6.45
CA LYS A 228 -21.89 17.34 -5.77
C LYS A 228 -21.47 16.48 -4.58
N PHE A 229 -20.17 16.42 -4.34
CA PHE A 229 -19.60 15.61 -3.26
C PHE A 229 -18.90 16.49 -2.23
N PRO A 230 -18.87 16.05 -0.95
CA PRO A 230 -18.14 16.74 0.08
C PRO A 230 -16.62 16.55 -0.15
N ILE A 231 -15.86 17.63 -0.02
CA ILE A 231 -14.39 17.62 -0.03
C ILE A 231 -13.89 18.26 1.27
N ILE A 232 -12.88 17.66 1.89
CA ILE A 232 -12.25 18.18 3.10
C ILE A 232 -11.02 19.03 2.74
N LEU A 233 -11.00 20.27 3.22
CA LEU A 233 -9.86 21.17 3.09
C LEU A 233 -9.22 21.38 4.46
N ASP A 234 -7.90 21.34 4.52
CA ASP A 234 -7.14 21.74 5.72
C ASP A 234 -6.89 23.25 5.67
N TRP A 235 -7.00 23.92 6.83
CA TRP A 235 -6.75 25.36 6.95
C TRP A 235 -5.74 25.65 8.06
N THR A 236 -4.98 26.73 7.91
CA THR A 236 -3.91 27.14 8.84
C THR A 236 -3.86 28.66 8.94
N ILE A 237 -3.48 29.22 10.08
CA ILE A 237 -3.27 30.65 10.27
C ILE A 237 -1.83 31.03 9.90
N GLY A 238 -1.67 32.13 9.16
CA GLY A 238 -0.35 32.62 8.76
C GLY A 238 0.42 31.64 7.86
N ASN A 239 1.74 31.83 7.74
CA ASN A 239 2.63 30.91 7.01
C ASN A 239 3.84 30.47 7.86
N GLN A 240 3.80 30.84 9.14
CA GLN A 240 4.84 30.67 10.14
C GLN A 240 4.51 29.49 11.06
N SER A 241 5.54 28.84 11.59
CA SER A 241 5.39 27.84 12.65
C SER A 241 4.89 28.47 13.96
N CYS A 242 4.45 27.64 14.89
CA CYS A 242 4.05 28.10 16.22
C CYS A 242 5.17 28.82 16.96
N MET A 243 6.42 28.39 16.78
CA MET A 243 7.56 29.04 17.44
C MET A 243 7.76 30.46 16.91
N GLU A 244 7.76 30.62 15.59
CA GLU A 244 7.89 31.92 14.92
C GLU A 244 6.68 32.83 15.25
N ALA A 245 5.47 32.27 15.21
CA ALA A 245 4.24 33.01 15.51
C ALA A 245 4.22 33.56 16.94
N LYS A 246 4.76 32.83 17.91
CA LYS A 246 4.85 33.27 19.32
C LYS A 246 5.85 34.43 19.50
N MET A 247 6.79 34.63 18.56
CA MET A 247 7.73 35.75 18.58
C MET A 247 7.12 37.04 18.02
N ASP A 248 6.16 36.94 17.10
CA ASP A 248 5.41 38.07 16.55
C ASP A 248 4.15 38.33 17.39
N VAL A 249 4.35 38.97 18.55
CA VAL A 249 3.29 39.20 19.55
C VAL A 249 2.12 40.02 18.98
N ASP A 250 2.40 40.94 18.05
CA ASP A 250 1.40 41.84 17.47
C ASP A 250 0.46 41.09 16.51
N ASN A 251 0.97 40.12 15.74
CA ASN A 251 0.19 39.34 14.78
C ASN A 251 -0.18 37.93 15.26
N TYR A 252 0.12 37.57 16.51
CA TYR A 252 -0.19 36.27 17.08
C TYR A 252 -1.71 36.08 17.27
N ALA A 253 -2.26 35.09 16.58
CA ALA A 253 -3.69 34.85 16.50
C ALA A 253 -4.26 34.11 17.72
N CYS A 254 -3.48 33.23 18.35
CA CYS A 254 -3.98 32.43 19.48
C CYS A 254 -4.12 33.32 20.72
N LYS A 255 -5.32 33.33 21.31
CA LYS A 255 -5.64 34.16 22.49
C LYS A 255 -5.57 33.33 23.77
N GLN A 256 -5.83 33.98 24.90
CA GLN A 256 -5.88 33.32 26.21
C GLN A 256 -6.77 32.05 26.14
N ASN A 257 -6.33 30.99 26.81
CA ASN A 257 -6.99 29.68 26.83
C ASN A 257 -6.95 28.86 25.52
N SER A 258 -6.09 29.25 24.58
CA SER A 258 -5.74 28.44 23.41
C SER A 258 -4.22 28.26 23.33
N ASP A 259 -3.79 27.08 22.88
CA ASP A 259 -2.39 26.80 22.58
C ASP A 259 -2.19 26.66 21.07
N CYS A 260 -0.98 26.99 20.63
CA CYS A 260 -0.58 26.89 19.25
C CYS A 260 -0.14 25.47 18.93
N ILE A 261 -0.65 24.92 17.83
CA ILE A 261 -0.21 23.63 17.30
C ILE A 261 0.23 23.78 15.84
N ASP A 262 1.34 23.12 15.50
CA ASP A 262 1.79 23.00 14.12
C ASP A 262 1.00 21.87 13.41
N PRO A 263 0.34 22.15 12.28
CA PRO A 263 -0.46 21.18 11.55
C PRO A 263 0.42 20.20 10.77
N GLU A 264 -0.09 18.98 10.54
CA GLU A 264 0.62 17.95 9.76
C GLU A 264 0.69 18.25 8.25
N ASN A 265 -0.19 19.11 7.73
CA ASN A 265 -0.31 19.43 6.30
C ASN A 265 -0.22 20.94 6.07
N GLY A 266 0.80 21.38 5.33
CA GLY A 266 1.01 22.79 4.98
C GLY A 266 1.82 23.59 6.02
N ARG A 267 2.08 24.85 5.70
CA ARG A 267 2.74 25.82 6.59
C ARG A 267 1.70 26.71 7.28
N GLY A 268 2.06 27.28 8.43
CA GLY A 268 1.15 28.01 9.31
C GLY A 268 0.90 27.24 10.61
N TYR A 269 -0.01 27.77 11.44
CA TYR A 269 -0.34 27.18 12.74
C TYR A 269 -1.84 27.17 13.00
N LEU A 270 -2.27 26.42 14.01
CA LEU A 270 -3.65 26.38 14.50
C LEU A 270 -3.71 26.77 15.97
N CYS A 271 -4.83 27.36 16.38
CA CYS A 271 -5.10 27.66 17.78
C CYS A 271 -6.09 26.64 18.32
N LYS A 272 -5.62 25.76 19.21
CA LYS A 272 -6.44 24.73 19.83
C LYS A 272 -6.82 25.16 21.25
N CYS A 273 -8.11 25.16 21.56
CA CYS A 273 -8.56 25.45 22.92
C CYS A 273 -7.96 24.43 23.90
N LEU A 274 -7.49 24.93 25.05
CA LEU A 274 -7.04 24.08 26.14
C LEU A 274 -8.24 23.26 26.66
N HIS A 275 -7.99 22.02 27.09
CA HIS A 275 -9.03 21.13 27.61
C HIS A 275 -9.80 21.81 28.75
N GLY A 276 -11.13 21.94 28.61
CA GLY A 276 -12.00 22.59 29.59
C GLY A 276 -12.42 24.03 29.26
N PHE A 277 -11.90 24.62 28.18
CA PHE A 277 -12.26 26.00 27.76
C PHE A 277 -13.22 26.05 26.55
N GLN A 278 -13.71 24.90 26.10
CA GLN A 278 -14.88 24.84 25.23
C GLN A 278 -16.11 24.74 26.14
N ASP A 279 -16.72 25.88 26.45
CA ASP A 279 -17.88 25.92 27.35
C ASP A 279 -19.13 25.40 26.64
N ILE A 280 -19.80 24.43 27.26
CA ILE A 280 -21.09 23.91 26.81
C ILE A 280 -22.11 24.51 27.77
N ASN A 281 -23.17 25.17 27.29
CA ASN A 281 -24.20 25.66 28.21
C ASN A 281 -25.04 24.51 28.77
N GLU A 282 -24.53 23.82 29.81
CA GLU A 282 -25.16 22.60 30.31
C GLU A 282 -26.52 22.89 30.95
N CYS A 283 -26.77 24.13 31.39
CA CYS A 283 -28.06 24.56 31.91
C CYS A 283 -29.17 24.46 30.85
N GLU A 284 -28.88 24.74 29.58
CA GLU A 284 -29.85 24.60 28.49
C GLU A 284 -29.87 23.20 27.91
N THR A 285 -28.70 22.57 27.71
CA THR A 285 -28.61 21.29 26.98
C THR A 285 -28.95 20.08 27.85
N LEU A 286 -28.50 20.06 29.10
CA LEU A 286 -28.58 18.88 29.98
C LEU A 286 -29.54 19.05 31.16
N LYS A 287 -29.93 20.30 31.49
CA LYS A 287 -30.76 20.66 32.66
C LYS A 287 -30.37 19.89 33.94
N PRO A 288 -29.10 19.96 34.37
CA PRO A 288 -28.53 19.05 35.36
C PRO A 288 -28.88 19.37 36.82
N CYS A 289 -29.47 20.53 37.11
CA CYS A 289 -29.73 20.99 38.48
C CYS A 289 -31.15 20.66 38.98
N SER A 290 -31.25 20.39 40.29
CA SER A 290 -32.52 20.26 41.03
C SER A 290 -33.02 21.61 41.57
N GLY A 291 -32.11 22.59 41.72
CA GLY A 291 -32.40 23.99 42.07
C GLY A 291 -32.13 24.94 40.90
N THR A 292 -31.59 26.13 41.19
CA THR A 292 -31.25 27.13 40.15
C THR A 292 -29.93 26.76 39.46
N CYS A 293 -29.91 26.80 38.12
CA CYS A 293 -28.72 26.53 37.31
C CYS A 293 -28.07 27.83 36.84
N HIS A 294 -26.76 27.95 37.04
CA HIS A 294 -25.94 29.05 36.55
C HIS A 294 -24.86 28.50 35.62
N ASN A 295 -24.88 28.89 34.35
CA ASN A 295 -23.83 28.51 33.42
C ASN A 295 -22.55 29.30 33.71
N LEU A 296 -21.40 28.64 33.75
CA LEU A 296 -20.09 29.24 33.93
C LEU A 296 -19.17 28.80 32.79
N PRO A 297 -18.12 29.56 32.46
CA PRO A 297 -17.16 29.13 31.45
C PRO A 297 -16.50 27.78 31.80
N GLY A 298 -16.83 26.73 31.05
CA GLY A 298 -16.29 25.38 31.16
C GLY A 298 -17.01 24.47 32.16
N SER A 299 -18.10 24.94 32.78
CA SER A 299 -18.85 24.20 33.81
C SER A 299 -20.19 24.86 34.12
N TYR A 300 -21.08 24.16 34.80
CA TYR A 300 -22.26 24.76 35.42
C TYR A 300 -22.17 24.71 36.94
N ASN A 301 -22.86 25.65 37.59
CA ASN A 301 -23.09 25.64 39.02
C ASN A 301 -24.58 25.49 39.32
N CYS A 302 -24.91 24.66 40.31
CA CYS A 302 -26.28 24.50 40.80
C CYS A 302 -26.36 25.08 42.21
N SER A 303 -27.38 25.90 42.46
CA SER A 303 -27.63 26.47 43.79
C SER A 303 -28.96 25.97 44.36
N CYS A 304 -28.95 25.72 45.68
CA CYS A 304 -30.14 25.29 46.40
C CYS A 304 -30.91 26.48 46.98
N PRO A 305 -32.25 26.39 47.05
CA PRO A 305 -33.08 27.41 47.69
C PRO A 305 -32.79 27.51 49.20
N LYS A 306 -33.11 28.68 49.79
CA LYS A 306 -32.88 28.96 51.22
C LYS A 306 -33.52 27.87 52.10
N GLY A 307 -32.73 27.33 53.05
CA GLY A 307 -33.14 26.26 53.98
C GLY A 307 -32.56 24.87 53.65
N PHE A 308 -31.93 24.71 52.48
CA PHE A 308 -31.33 23.45 52.03
C PHE A 308 -29.80 23.60 51.82
N GLU A 309 -29.04 22.52 52.02
CA GLU A 309 -27.65 22.31 51.62
C GLU A 309 -27.49 21.12 50.69
N GLY A 310 -26.41 21.11 49.95
CA GLY A 310 -26.08 20.10 48.96
C GLY A 310 -25.55 20.77 47.69
N ASP A 311 -25.10 19.94 46.77
CA ASP A 311 -24.50 20.37 45.50
C ASP A 311 -25.51 20.82 44.44
N GLY A 312 -26.82 20.75 44.71
CA GLY A 312 -27.88 21.20 43.81
C GLY A 312 -28.00 20.40 42.50
N ARG A 313 -27.23 19.32 42.32
CA ARG A 313 -27.19 18.50 41.09
C ARG A 313 -28.17 17.33 41.17
N LYS A 314 -28.85 17.00 40.06
CA LYS A 314 -29.79 15.85 39.97
C LYS A 314 -29.12 14.49 40.14
N LYS A 315 -27.87 14.36 39.66
CA LYS A 315 -27.05 13.15 39.79
C LYS A 315 -26.05 13.24 40.97
N GLY A 316 -26.21 14.24 41.83
CA GLY A 316 -25.36 14.50 42.99
C GLY A 316 -26.12 14.36 44.31
N THR A 317 -25.67 15.06 45.35
CA THR A 317 -26.37 15.10 46.65
C THR A 317 -27.74 15.79 46.58
N GLY A 318 -28.01 16.58 45.55
CA GLY A 318 -29.27 17.32 45.40
C GLY A 318 -29.35 18.47 46.41
N CYS A 319 -30.57 18.87 46.77
CA CYS A 319 -30.80 19.85 47.83
C CYS A 319 -31.48 19.14 49.01
N ASN A 320 -30.74 19.01 50.12
CA ASN A 320 -31.16 18.34 51.35
C ASN A 320 -31.21 19.33 52.53
N PRO A 321 -31.96 19.08 53.61
CA PRO A 321 -31.98 19.96 54.78
C PRO A 321 -30.67 19.90 55.58
N LYS A 322 -30.25 21.04 56.16
CA LYS A 322 -28.92 21.19 56.78
C LYS A 322 -28.71 20.38 58.07
N VAL A 323 -27.64 19.57 58.16
CA VAL A 323 -27.20 18.89 59.41
C VAL A 323 -25.69 19.03 59.62
N LYS A 324 -25.28 19.59 60.76
CA LYS A 324 -23.88 19.97 61.07
C LYS A 324 -23.08 18.85 61.73
N GLN A 325 -21.87 18.57 61.24
CA GLN A 325 -20.76 18.02 62.05
C GLN A 325 -19.39 18.30 61.39
N HIS A 326 -18.38 18.61 62.21
CA HIS A 326 -17.00 18.99 61.84
C HIS A 326 -15.98 17.91 62.24
N PHE A 327 -14.88 17.74 61.48
CA PHE A 327 -13.56 17.31 62.01
C PHE A 327 -12.40 17.73 61.04
N PRO A 328 -11.16 17.97 61.51
CA PRO A 328 -10.07 18.61 60.74
C PRO A 328 -8.99 17.64 60.19
N ILE A 329 -8.13 18.16 59.31
CA ILE A 329 -7.11 17.47 58.50
C ILE A 329 -5.70 17.81 59.00
N LEU A 330 -4.78 16.83 59.08
CA LEU A 330 -3.34 17.08 58.86
C LEU A 330 -2.51 15.79 58.58
N VAL A 331 -2.36 15.34 57.32
CA VAL A 331 -1.17 14.58 56.80
C VAL A 331 -1.09 14.74 55.27
N GLY A 332 -0.42 15.79 54.76
CA GLY A 332 -0.51 16.19 53.35
C GLY A 332 0.66 15.83 52.43
N THR A 333 1.80 15.34 52.92
CA THR A 333 3.04 15.34 52.11
C THR A 333 3.55 13.96 51.69
N LEU A 334 3.14 12.87 52.36
CA LEU A 334 3.40 11.49 51.90
C LEU A 334 2.32 10.95 50.94
N VAL A 335 1.16 11.62 50.88
CA VAL A 335 -0.05 11.17 50.16
C VAL A 335 -0.02 11.49 48.67
N PHE A 336 0.86 12.37 48.16
CA PHE A 336 0.88 12.71 46.73
C PHE A 336 1.95 11.98 45.93
N TYR A 337 3.13 11.75 46.49
CA TYR A 337 4.24 11.12 45.77
C TYR A 337 4.06 9.61 45.59
N PHE A 338 3.59 8.90 46.61
CA PHE A 338 3.32 7.46 46.52
C PHE A 338 2.21 7.14 45.50
N PRO A 339 1.06 7.82 45.48
CA PRO A 339 0.04 7.60 44.46
C PRO A 339 0.48 8.03 43.07
N SER A 340 1.31 9.06 42.92
CA SER A 340 1.86 9.47 41.61
C SER A 340 2.82 8.42 41.04
N LEU A 341 3.72 7.88 41.87
CA LEU A 341 4.57 6.75 41.49
C LEU A 341 3.70 5.52 41.19
N CYS A 342 2.81 5.11 42.09
CA CYS A 342 1.90 4.00 41.86
C CYS A 342 1.05 4.19 40.59
N TYR A 343 0.55 5.40 40.31
CA TYR A 343 -0.17 5.73 39.09
C TYR A 343 0.72 5.58 37.86
N SER A 344 1.97 6.03 37.91
CA SER A 344 2.95 5.85 36.83
C SER A 344 3.28 4.38 36.58
N TRP A 345 3.54 3.59 37.62
CA TRP A 345 3.78 2.14 37.51
C TRP A 345 2.54 1.39 36.98
N VAL A 346 1.34 1.76 37.44
CA VAL A 346 0.07 1.22 36.92
C VAL A 346 -0.14 1.64 35.47
N TYR A 347 0.12 2.90 35.11
CA TYR A 347 0.02 3.40 33.75
C TYR A 347 0.99 2.66 32.81
N LEU A 348 2.26 2.51 33.20
CA LEU A 348 3.26 1.74 32.46
C LEU A 348 2.86 0.27 32.34
N GLY A 349 2.34 -0.33 33.42
CA GLY A 349 1.80 -1.70 33.41
C GLY A 349 0.60 -1.86 32.49
N LEU A 350 -0.35 -0.92 32.49
CA LEU A 350 -1.51 -0.90 31.61
C LEU A 350 -1.09 -0.68 30.15
N ARG A 351 -0.14 0.21 29.90
CA ARG A 351 0.45 0.44 28.56
C ARG A 351 1.13 -0.82 28.05
N GLN A 352 1.91 -1.50 28.88
CA GLN A 352 2.58 -2.75 28.52
C GLN A 352 1.57 -3.88 28.27
N ARG A 353 0.52 -3.99 29.09
CA ARG A 353 -0.59 -4.93 28.88
C ARG A 353 -1.31 -4.66 27.56
N LYS A 354 -1.60 -3.40 27.25
CA LYS A 354 -2.23 -3.00 25.97
C LYS A 354 -1.35 -3.39 24.78
N LEU A 355 -0.04 -3.16 24.86
CA LEU A 355 0.91 -3.57 23.82
C LEU A 355 0.95 -5.10 23.64
N ASN A 356 0.99 -5.86 24.74
CA ASN A 356 0.97 -7.32 24.68
C ASN A 356 -0.35 -7.86 24.13
N LEU A 357 -1.48 -7.23 24.47
CA LEU A 357 -2.79 -7.55 23.89
C LEU A 357 -2.80 -7.29 22.37
N LEU A 358 -2.24 -6.17 21.91
CA LEU A 358 -2.12 -5.86 20.48
C LEU A 358 -1.22 -6.87 19.76
N LYS A 359 -0.06 -7.25 20.33
CA LYS A 359 0.81 -8.30 19.78
C LYS A 359 0.06 -9.63 19.63
N GLN A 360 -0.72 -10.02 20.64
CA GLN A 360 -1.54 -11.24 20.59
C GLN A 360 -2.68 -11.16 19.57
N GLN A 361 -3.33 -10.00 19.45
CA GLN A 361 -4.36 -9.75 18.44
C GLN A 361 -3.78 -9.85 17.03
N ASN A 362 -2.65 -9.18 16.77
CA ASN A 362 -1.94 -9.29 15.50
C ASN A 362 -1.51 -10.72 15.21
N PHE A 363 -0.96 -11.44 16.20
CA PHE A 363 -0.56 -12.84 16.04
C PHE A 363 -1.75 -13.72 15.61
N LYS A 364 -2.93 -13.53 16.20
CA LYS A 364 -4.15 -14.25 15.80
C LYS A 364 -4.63 -13.83 14.42
N GLN A 365 -4.71 -12.53 14.14
CA GLN A 365 -5.18 -11.99 12.86
C GLN A 365 -4.28 -12.40 11.69
N ASN A 366 -2.97 -12.49 11.91
CA ASN A 366 -2.00 -12.90 10.91
C ASN A 366 -1.89 -14.43 10.73
N GLY A 367 -2.81 -15.20 11.32
CA GLY A 367 -2.87 -16.65 11.15
C GLY A 367 -1.85 -17.41 11.99
N GLY A 368 -1.30 -16.82 13.06
CA GLY A 368 -0.29 -17.47 13.89
C GLY A 368 -0.77 -18.74 14.61
N VAL A 369 -2.06 -18.82 14.93
CA VAL A 369 -2.68 -20.05 15.48
C VAL A 369 -2.67 -21.17 14.43
N LEU A 370 -3.16 -20.86 13.23
CA LEU A 370 -3.21 -21.78 12.10
C LEU A 370 -1.81 -22.25 11.69
N LEU A 371 -0.84 -21.32 11.60
CA LEU A 371 0.54 -21.64 11.30
C LEU A 371 1.10 -22.58 12.38
N ARG A 372 0.91 -22.28 13.67
CA ARG A 372 1.39 -23.15 14.76
C ARG A 372 0.77 -24.55 14.71
N GLU A 373 -0.52 -24.66 14.40
CA GLU A 373 -1.21 -25.95 14.26
C GLU A 373 -0.66 -26.77 13.07
N GLN A 374 -0.41 -26.12 11.93
CA GLN A 374 0.19 -26.77 10.76
C GLN A 374 1.64 -27.19 11.02
N LEU A 375 2.39 -26.40 11.78
CA LEU A 375 3.76 -26.72 12.20
C LEU A 375 3.77 -27.94 13.14
N SER A 376 2.90 -27.98 14.16
CA SER A 376 2.85 -29.10 15.12
C SER A 376 2.42 -30.42 14.46
N LYS A 377 1.55 -30.36 13.44
CA LYS A 377 1.13 -31.55 12.67
C LYS A 377 2.26 -32.15 11.81
N ARG A 378 3.34 -31.42 11.56
CA ARG A 378 4.46 -31.83 10.70
C ARG A 378 5.79 -31.99 11.44
N GLU A 379 5.83 -31.85 12.77
CA GLU A 379 7.07 -31.96 13.58
C GLU A 379 7.74 -33.35 13.52
N GLU A 380 7.16 -34.34 12.85
CA GLU A 380 7.76 -35.66 12.61
C GLU A 380 8.88 -35.66 11.54
N TYR A 381 9.01 -34.59 10.73
CA TYR A 381 10.04 -34.49 9.69
C TYR A 381 10.78 -33.14 9.76
N GLY A 382 11.83 -33.12 10.59
CA GLY A 382 12.96 -32.16 10.63
C GLY A 382 12.82 -30.78 9.96
N GLY A 383 12.70 -29.74 10.80
CA GLY A 383 13.18 -28.38 10.50
C GLY A 383 12.16 -27.40 9.93
N ILE A 384 11.01 -27.20 10.58
CA ILE A 384 9.96 -26.29 10.10
C ILE A 384 10.05 -24.91 10.80
N ALA A 385 9.69 -23.84 10.06
CA ALA A 385 9.80 -22.43 10.45
C ALA A 385 9.38 -22.14 11.90
N LYS A 386 10.37 -21.86 12.77
CA LYS A 386 10.11 -21.30 14.11
C LYS A 386 9.62 -19.85 13.97
N ILE A 387 8.68 -19.43 14.82
CA ILE A 387 8.15 -18.07 14.82
C ILE A 387 9.03 -17.20 15.74
N PHE A 388 9.55 -16.09 15.24
CA PHE A 388 10.25 -15.10 16.05
C PHE A 388 9.26 -14.18 16.77
N THR A 389 9.62 -13.76 17.97
CA THR A 389 8.94 -12.66 18.65
C THR A 389 9.39 -11.31 18.10
N LEU A 390 8.55 -10.28 18.24
CA LEU A 390 8.91 -8.92 17.83
C LEU A 390 10.11 -8.39 18.63
N GLU A 391 10.29 -8.83 19.89
CA GLU A 391 11.38 -8.36 20.73
C GLU A 391 12.74 -8.91 20.31
N GLU A 392 12.80 -10.18 19.92
CA GLU A 392 14.00 -10.78 19.33
C GLU A 392 14.43 -10.04 18.07
N LEU A 393 13.49 -9.74 17.16
CA LEU A 393 13.80 -9.01 15.93
C LEU A 393 14.19 -7.55 16.19
N LYS A 394 13.55 -6.87 17.14
CA LYS A 394 13.92 -5.50 17.55
C LYS A 394 15.36 -5.44 18.07
N LYS A 395 15.76 -6.41 18.91
CA LYS A 395 17.13 -6.53 19.39
C LYS A 395 18.09 -6.79 18.23
N ALA A 396 17.75 -7.72 17.34
CA ALA A 396 18.58 -8.05 16.18
C ALA A 396 18.81 -6.86 15.23
N MET A 397 17.82 -5.96 15.10
CA MET A 397 17.90 -4.76 14.24
C MET A 397 18.45 -3.51 14.96
N ASN A 398 18.91 -3.63 16.22
CA ASN A 398 19.29 -2.49 17.04
C ASN A 398 18.20 -1.39 17.06
N ASN A 399 16.96 -1.76 17.37
CA ASN A 399 15.79 -0.86 17.41
C ASN A 399 15.45 -0.14 16.10
N TYR A 400 15.61 -0.81 14.94
CA TYR A 400 15.30 -0.25 13.61
C TYR A 400 16.19 0.94 13.19
N HIS A 401 17.44 0.95 13.63
CA HIS A 401 18.38 2.01 13.27
C HIS A 401 18.55 2.11 11.74
N GLU A 402 18.59 3.33 11.19
CA GLU A 402 18.60 3.54 9.73
C GLU A 402 19.82 2.92 9.04
N SER A 403 20.97 2.87 9.73
CA SER A 403 22.19 2.23 9.23
C SER A 403 22.08 0.71 9.00
N ARG A 404 20.98 0.08 9.44
CA ARG A 404 20.70 -1.34 9.18
C ARG A 404 19.84 -1.57 7.94
N ILE A 405 19.41 -0.52 7.23
CA ILE A 405 18.59 -0.67 6.03
C ILE A 405 19.46 -1.15 4.87
N LEU A 406 19.10 -2.29 4.29
CA LEU A 406 19.71 -2.83 3.08
C LEU A 406 19.06 -2.27 1.81
N GLY A 407 17.78 -1.90 1.89
CA GLY A 407 17.07 -1.28 0.78
C GLY A 407 15.63 -0.89 1.13
N ARG A 408 15.13 0.16 0.46
CA ARG A 408 13.72 0.59 0.45
C ARG A 408 13.19 0.44 -0.97
N ARG A 409 12.14 -0.37 -1.17
CA ARG A 409 11.47 -0.56 -2.48
C ARG A 409 9.95 -0.49 -2.31
N GLY A 410 9.20 -0.44 -3.42
CA GLY A 410 7.73 -0.37 -3.39
C GLY A 410 7.05 -1.51 -2.62
N GLN A 411 7.73 -2.63 -2.41
CA GLN A 411 7.24 -3.78 -1.65
C GLN A 411 7.60 -3.75 -0.15
N GLY A 412 8.39 -2.76 0.32
CA GLY A 412 8.77 -2.64 1.73
C GLY A 412 10.22 -2.23 1.98
N THR A 413 10.62 -2.35 3.25
CA THR A 413 11.99 -2.08 3.71
C THR A 413 12.64 -3.38 4.17
N VAL A 414 13.89 -3.61 3.76
CA VAL A 414 14.70 -4.75 4.20
C VAL A 414 15.78 -4.26 5.16
N TYR A 415 15.87 -4.89 6.33
CA TYR A 415 16.85 -4.57 7.37
C TYR A 415 17.85 -5.73 7.54
N LYS A 416 19.12 -5.41 7.73
CA LYS A 416 20.15 -6.35 8.21
C LYS A 416 20.00 -6.49 9.73
N GLY A 417 19.83 -7.72 10.20
CA GLY A 417 19.82 -8.06 11.61
C GLY A 417 20.99 -8.97 11.99
N LEU A 418 21.37 -8.94 13.26
CA LEU A 418 22.32 -9.89 13.86
C LEU A 418 21.63 -10.61 15.01
N LEU A 419 21.47 -11.93 14.90
CA LEU A 419 20.90 -12.75 15.96
C LEU A 419 21.90 -12.91 17.13
N LEU A 420 21.39 -13.30 18.30
CA LEU A 420 22.21 -13.52 19.50
C LEU A 420 23.25 -14.63 19.33
N ASP A 421 23.02 -15.55 18.41
CA ASP A 421 23.94 -16.63 18.03
C ASP A 421 25.00 -16.20 16.99
N GLY A 422 25.06 -14.90 16.67
CA GLY A 422 26.03 -14.34 15.71
C GLY A 422 25.62 -14.45 14.25
N ARG A 423 24.49 -15.09 13.92
CA ARG A 423 24.04 -15.21 12.53
C ARG A 423 23.46 -13.91 11.99
N SER A 424 23.91 -13.51 10.80
CA SER A 424 23.33 -12.38 10.06
C SER A 424 22.05 -12.80 9.33
N ILE A 425 21.02 -11.95 9.41
CA ILE A 425 19.70 -12.18 8.82
C ILE A 425 19.19 -10.96 8.05
N ALA A 426 18.31 -11.18 7.08
CA ALA A 426 17.60 -10.13 6.37
C ALA A 426 16.12 -10.13 6.77
N ILE A 427 15.63 -9.02 7.31
CA ILE A 427 14.27 -8.87 7.82
C ILE A 427 13.49 -7.97 6.86
N LYS A 428 12.52 -8.55 6.15
CA LYS A 428 11.65 -7.81 5.23
C LYS A 428 10.38 -7.37 5.96
N LYS A 429 10.16 -6.05 5.96
CA LYS A 429 8.95 -5.39 6.46
C LYS A 429 8.14 -4.85 5.28
N SER A 430 7.03 -5.50 4.97
CA SER A 430 6.12 -5.08 3.89
C SER A 430 5.28 -3.86 4.30
N LEU A 431 4.92 -3.01 3.33
CA LEU A 431 4.14 -1.77 3.55
C LEU A 431 2.62 -2.00 3.56
N ILE A 432 2.14 -3.01 2.83
CA ILE A 432 0.71 -3.27 2.63
C ILE A 432 0.41 -4.70 3.07
N GLY A 433 -0.56 -4.87 3.98
CA GLY A 433 -1.12 -6.16 4.36
C GLY A 433 -2.62 -6.19 4.08
N ASN A 434 -3.10 -7.18 3.32
CA ASN A 434 -4.53 -7.38 3.11
C ASN A 434 -5.05 -8.43 4.09
N GLN A 435 -5.93 -8.02 5.02
CA GLN A 435 -6.49 -8.89 6.06
C GLN A 435 -7.39 -10.01 5.47
N SER A 436 -7.82 -9.92 4.21
CA SER A 436 -8.66 -10.94 3.57
C SER A 436 -7.91 -12.18 3.07
N GLN A 437 -6.58 -12.26 3.23
CA GLN A 437 -5.74 -13.33 2.67
C GLN A 437 -4.88 -14.09 3.70
N VAL A 438 -5.38 -14.27 4.93
CA VAL A 438 -4.63 -14.95 6.01
C VAL A 438 -4.25 -16.39 5.66
N GLN A 439 -5.20 -17.19 5.15
CA GLN A 439 -4.95 -18.60 4.79
C GLN A 439 -3.95 -18.73 3.62
N PRO A 440 -4.11 -18.01 2.48
CA PRO A 440 -3.11 -17.98 1.42
C PRO A 440 -1.71 -17.58 1.90
N PHE A 441 -1.62 -16.61 2.83
CA PHE A 441 -0.36 -16.18 3.41
C PHE A 441 0.31 -17.29 4.22
N VAL A 442 -0.42 -17.96 5.12
CA VAL A 442 0.12 -19.06 5.94
C VAL A 442 0.60 -20.22 5.06
N ASN A 443 -0.21 -20.65 4.09
CA ASN A 443 0.19 -21.70 3.14
C ASN A 443 1.47 -21.32 2.40
N LYS A 444 1.58 -20.06 1.94
CA LYS A 444 2.78 -19.55 1.28
C LYS A 444 4.01 -19.58 2.18
N VAL A 445 3.90 -19.14 3.43
CA VAL A 445 5.02 -19.18 4.39
C VAL A 445 5.51 -20.62 4.61
N ILE A 446 4.59 -21.57 4.74
CA ILE A 446 4.93 -23.00 4.91
C ILE A 446 5.70 -23.51 3.70
N VAL A 447 5.18 -23.31 2.49
CA VAL A 447 5.81 -23.77 1.25
C VAL A 447 7.18 -23.11 1.06
N LEU A 448 7.28 -21.78 1.25
CA LEU A 448 8.55 -21.06 1.12
C LEU A 448 9.60 -21.51 2.16
N SER A 449 9.17 -21.89 3.37
CA SER A 449 10.09 -22.39 4.40
C SER A 449 10.66 -23.77 4.11
N GLN A 450 9.99 -24.54 3.25
CA GLN A 450 10.41 -25.88 2.83
C GLN A 450 11.37 -25.84 1.64
N ILE A 451 11.49 -24.70 0.97
CA ILE A 451 12.43 -24.54 -0.15
C ILE A 451 13.85 -24.65 0.39
N ASN A 452 14.57 -25.64 -0.11
CA ASN A 452 15.97 -25.86 0.22
C ASN A 452 16.76 -26.06 -1.07
N HIS A 453 17.09 -24.93 -1.74
CA HIS A 453 17.86 -24.90 -2.97
C HIS A 453 19.04 -23.94 -2.81
N ARG A 454 20.23 -24.32 -3.30
CA ARG A 454 21.47 -23.53 -3.10
C ARG A 454 21.37 -22.12 -3.68
N ASN A 455 20.67 -21.98 -4.82
CA ASN A 455 20.47 -20.72 -5.55
C ASN A 455 19.13 -20.03 -5.22
N VAL A 456 18.48 -20.36 -4.11
CA VAL A 456 17.28 -19.66 -3.61
C VAL A 456 17.57 -19.11 -2.22
N VAL A 457 17.28 -17.83 -1.99
CA VAL A 457 17.41 -17.22 -0.65
C VAL A 457 16.43 -17.88 0.32
N LYS A 458 16.96 -18.55 1.32
CA LYS A 458 16.19 -19.34 2.29
C LYS A 458 15.37 -18.46 3.23
N LEU A 459 14.06 -18.71 3.27
CA LEU A 459 13.20 -18.18 4.33
C LEU A 459 13.50 -18.96 5.61
N LEU A 460 14.07 -18.28 6.60
CA LEU A 460 14.41 -18.91 7.87
C LEU A 460 13.20 -18.98 8.79
N ARG A 461 12.52 -17.84 8.99
CA ARG A 461 11.45 -17.65 9.99
C ARG A 461 10.52 -16.50 9.61
N CYS A 462 9.46 -16.32 10.40
CA CYS A 462 8.58 -15.15 10.32
C CYS A 462 8.25 -14.61 11.73
N CYS A 463 7.74 -13.38 11.79
CA CYS A 463 7.15 -12.79 13.01
C CYS A 463 5.76 -12.26 12.67
N LEU A 464 4.77 -12.66 13.48
CA LEU A 464 3.35 -12.39 13.26
C LEU A 464 2.76 -11.43 14.29
N GLU A 465 3.56 -10.91 15.22
CA GLU A 465 3.12 -10.01 16.30
C GLU A 465 2.94 -8.54 15.86
N THR A 466 3.25 -8.24 14.61
CA THR A 466 3.15 -6.91 13.98
C THR A 466 1.88 -6.77 13.15
N GLN A 467 1.43 -5.53 12.88
CA GLN A 467 0.24 -5.30 12.06
C GLN A 467 0.33 -5.94 10.66
N VAL A 468 1.54 -5.95 10.07
CA VAL A 468 1.87 -6.72 8.86
C VAL A 468 3.00 -7.69 9.23
N PRO A 469 2.89 -8.99 8.88
CA PRO A 469 3.92 -9.98 9.16
C PRO A 469 5.32 -9.58 8.67
N LEU A 470 6.35 -9.91 9.46
CA LEU A 470 7.75 -9.79 9.07
C LEU A 470 8.25 -11.14 8.59
N LEU A 471 8.98 -11.15 7.48
CA LEU A 471 9.65 -12.35 6.95
C LEU A 471 11.16 -12.23 7.17
N VAL A 472 11.79 -13.31 7.62
CA VAL A 472 13.20 -13.36 7.98
C VAL A 472 13.92 -14.36 7.11
N TYR A 473 14.83 -13.85 6.28
CA TYR A 473 15.62 -14.61 5.33
C TYR A 473 17.08 -14.72 5.80
N GLU A 474 17.82 -15.65 5.20
CA GLU A 474 19.28 -15.60 5.27
C GLU A 474 19.79 -14.27 4.68
N TYR A 475 20.88 -13.76 5.23
CA TYR A 475 21.52 -12.56 4.70
C TYR A 475 22.56 -12.96 3.64
N VAL A 476 22.42 -12.40 2.44
CA VAL A 476 23.38 -12.52 1.34
C VAL A 476 24.24 -11.26 1.29
N LYS A 477 25.56 -11.42 1.32
CA LYS A 477 26.50 -10.36 1.67
C LYS A 477 26.75 -9.38 0.54
N ASP A 478 26.93 -9.87 -0.69
CA ASP A 478 27.46 -9.08 -1.80
C ASP A 478 26.35 -8.47 -2.65
N GLY A 479 25.24 -8.04 -2.05
CA GLY A 479 24.26 -7.20 -2.74
C GLY A 479 23.58 -7.86 -3.95
N THR A 480 23.15 -7.03 -4.91
CA THR A 480 22.34 -7.46 -6.07
C THR A 480 23.15 -7.50 -7.36
N LEU A 481 22.78 -8.39 -8.28
CA LEU A 481 23.38 -8.47 -9.62
C LEU A 481 23.21 -7.15 -10.41
N PHE A 482 22.15 -6.40 -10.13
CA PHE A 482 21.93 -5.08 -10.71
C PHE A 482 23.06 -4.10 -10.34
N ASP A 483 23.51 -4.13 -9.07
CA ASP A 483 24.58 -3.25 -8.60
C ASP A 483 25.91 -3.60 -9.29
N TYR A 484 26.17 -4.89 -9.52
CA TYR A 484 27.35 -5.34 -10.26
C TYR A 484 27.36 -4.94 -11.72
N LEU A 485 26.20 -5.00 -12.37
CA LEU A 485 26.10 -4.72 -13.80
C LEU A 485 26.07 -3.23 -14.12
N HIS A 486 25.49 -2.39 -13.25
CA HIS A 486 25.19 -1.00 -13.58
C HIS A 486 25.84 0.06 -12.68
N ASN A 487 26.42 -0.28 -11.52
CA ASN A 487 27.13 0.72 -10.71
C ASN A 487 28.63 0.72 -11.04
N ALA A 488 29.16 1.92 -11.26
CA ALA A 488 30.53 2.16 -11.72
C ALA A 488 31.65 1.59 -10.81
N THR A 489 31.34 1.22 -9.57
CA THR A 489 32.28 0.61 -8.63
C THR A 489 32.53 -0.87 -8.88
N HIS A 490 31.61 -1.55 -9.59
CA HIS A 490 31.66 -3.00 -9.84
C HIS A 490 31.58 -3.37 -11.32
N THR A 491 31.21 -2.42 -12.18
CA THR A 491 31.01 -2.67 -13.61
C THR A 491 32.24 -3.31 -14.24
N SER A 492 33.47 -2.94 -13.89
CA SER A 492 34.70 -3.49 -14.47
C SER A 492 35.04 -4.95 -14.09
N ILE A 493 34.22 -5.66 -13.29
CA ILE A 493 34.62 -6.91 -12.62
C ILE A 493 34.02 -8.19 -13.23
N ILE A 494 32.83 -8.17 -13.85
CA ILE A 494 32.15 -9.41 -14.25
C ILE A 494 32.40 -9.78 -15.73
N SER A 495 33.17 -10.86 -15.94
CA SER A 495 33.40 -11.52 -17.23
C SER A 495 32.13 -12.16 -17.82
N TRP A 496 32.11 -12.44 -19.12
CA TRP A 496 30.99 -13.14 -19.76
C TRP A 496 30.72 -14.51 -19.14
N GLU A 497 31.75 -15.33 -18.94
CA GLU A 497 31.64 -16.62 -18.23
C GLU A 497 30.96 -16.46 -16.86
N SER A 498 31.32 -15.44 -16.09
CA SER A 498 30.68 -15.16 -14.79
C SER A 498 29.21 -14.80 -14.95
N ARG A 499 28.83 -14.02 -15.98
CA ARG A 499 27.43 -13.71 -16.29
C ARG A 499 26.64 -14.96 -16.68
N LEU A 500 27.23 -15.83 -17.49
CA LEU A 500 26.62 -17.10 -17.88
C LEU A 500 26.45 -18.05 -16.69
N LYS A 501 27.47 -18.19 -15.84
CA LYS A 501 27.37 -18.96 -14.58
C LYS A 501 26.20 -18.44 -13.72
N ILE A 502 26.14 -17.13 -13.51
CA ILE A 502 25.08 -16.48 -12.72
C ILE A 502 23.69 -16.72 -13.35
N ALA A 503 23.59 -16.64 -14.68
CA ALA A 503 22.35 -16.91 -15.40
C ALA A 503 21.90 -18.38 -15.22
N ILE A 504 22.82 -19.34 -15.37
CA ILE A 504 22.57 -20.77 -15.17
C ILE A 504 22.05 -21.03 -13.76
N GLU A 505 22.75 -20.54 -12.75
CA GLU A 505 22.36 -20.70 -11.35
C GLU A 505 20.98 -20.08 -11.03
N ALA A 506 20.67 -18.93 -11.62
CA ALA A 506 19.36 -18.29 -11.46
C ALA A 506 18.24 -19.08 -12.16
N VAL A 507 18.48 -19.61 -13.37
CA VAL A 507 17.47 -20.41 -14.09
C VAL A 507 17.26 -21.78 -13.45
N GLU A 508 18.31 -22.40 -12.87
CA GLU A 508 18.19 -23.63 -12.10
C GLU A 508 17.27 -23.43 -10.89
N ALA A 509 17.42 -22.32 -10.17
CA ALA A 509 16.51 -21.94 -9.09
C ALA A 509 15.06 -21.77 -9.58
N LEU A 510 14.84 -21.07 -10.70
CA LEU A 510 13.50 -20.86 -11.26
C LEU A 510 12.87 -22.18 -11.75
N SER A 511 13.66 -23.04 -12.38
CA SER A 511 13.27 -24.39 -12.79
C SER A 511 12.83 -25.24 -11.60
N TYR A 512 13.60 -25.22 -10.51
CA TYR A 512 13.24 -25.88 -9.25
C TYR A 512 11.88 -25.39 -8.72
N LEU A 513 11.66 -24.06 -8.69
CA LEU A 513 10.41 -23.47 -8.21
C LEU A 513 9.19 -23.87 -9.07
N HIS A 514 9.39 -24.01 -10.38
CA HIS A 514 8.33 -24.34 -11.33
C HIS A 514 7.97 -25.84 -11.38
N SER A 515 8.92 -26.71 -11.07
CA SER A 515 8.80 -28.16 -11.30
C SER A 515 8.85 -29.00 -10.03
N ALA A 516 9.79 -28.72 -9.12
CA ALA A 516 10.05 -29.55 -7.94
C ALA A 516 9.35 -29.04 -6.68
N ALA A 517 9.06 -27.74 -6.60
CA ALA A 517 8.27 -27.20 -5.48
C ALA A 517 6.81 -27.68 -5.55
N SER A 518 6.24 -28.04 -4.40
CA SER A 518 4.86 -28.54 -4.30
C SER A 518 4.08 -27.77 -3.23
N PRO A 519 3.03 -27.01 -3.62
CA PRO A 519 2.63 -26.69 -5.00
C PRO A 519 3.69 -25.85 -5.76
N PRO A 520 3.68 -25.88 -7.11
CA PRO A 520 4.58 -25.06 -7.93
C PRO A 520 4.47 -23.56 -7.62
N ILE A 521 5.58 -22.86 -7.76
CA ILE A 521 5.71 -21.44 -7.38
C ILE A 521 6.11 -20.62 -8.59
N ILE A 522 5.28 -19.66 -8.97
CA ILE A 522 5.63 -18.63 -9.96
C ILE A 522 6.18 -17.41 -9.21
N HIS A 523 7.40 -16.98 -9.53
CA HIS A 523 8.10 -15.91 -8.83
C HIS A 523 7.48 -14.54 -9.08
N ARG A 524 7.15 -14.24 -10.36
CA ARG A 524 6.41 -13.06 -10.86
C ARG A 524 7.12 -11.71 -10.75
N ASP A 525 8.37 -11.71 -10.30
CA ASP A 525 9.18 -10.49 -10.16
C ASP A 525 10.66 -10.80 -10.37
N VAL A 526 10.96 -11.59 -11.42
CA VAL A 526 12.33 -11.95 -11.80
C VAL A 526 12.99 -10.73 -12.45
N LYS A 527 14.12 -10.29 -11.90
CA LYS A 527 14.91 -9.12 -12.34
C LYS A 527 16.28 -9.12 -11.67
N LEU A 528 17.24 -8.36 -12.20
CA LEU A 528 18.61 -8.28 -11.64
C LEU A 528 18.64 -7.86 -10.17
N THR A 529 17.73 -6.99 -9.75
CA THR A 529 17.67 -6.51 -8.35
C THR A 529 17.17 -7.56 -7.35
N ASN A 530 16.59 -8.67 -7.83
CA ASN A 530 16.13 -9.79 -7.03
C ASN A 530 17.05 -11.01 -7.16
N ILE A 531 18.14 -10.93 -7.93
CA ILE A 531 19.19 -11.94 -7.97
C ILE A 531 20.35 -11.39 -7.14
N LEU A 532 20.63 -12.03 -6.01
CA LEU A 532 21.70 -11.65 -5.09
C LEU A 532 22.95 -12.48 -5.35
N LEU A 533 24.13 -11.94 -5.01
CA LEU A 533 25.39 -12.66 -5.09
C LEU A 533 25.94 -12.93 -3.70
N ASP A 534 26.37 -14.16 -3.44
CA ASP A 534 27.12 -14.49 -2.23
C ASP A 534 28.61 -14.15 -2.37
N GLU A 535 29.38 -14.40 -1.30
CA GLU A 535 30.82 -14.09 -1.23
C GLU A 535 31.69 -14.87 -2.23
N ASN A 536 31.14 -15.90 -2.87
CA ASN A 536 31.79 -16.69 -3.90
C ASN A 536 31.20 -16.40 -5.29
N TYR A 537 30.47 -15.29 -5.44
CA TYR A 537 29.77 -14.90 -6.66
C TYR A 537 28.76 -15.94 -7.16
N ASN A 538 28.17 -16.73 -6.26
CA ASN A 538 27.06 -17.60 -6.64
C ASN A 538 25.74 -16.84 -6.56
N ALA A 539 24.89 -17.03 -7.55
CA ALA A 539 23.59 -16.39 -7.67
C ALA A 539 22.57 -17.03 -6.73
N LYS A 540 21.78 -16.19 -6.06
CA LYS A 540 20.61 -16.58 -5.29
C LYS A 540 19.38 -15.74 -5.65
N VAL A 541 18.33 -16.40 -6.12
CA VAL A 541 17.03 -15.78 -6.40
C VAL A 541 16.34 -15.43 -5.08
N SER A 542 15.86 -14.19 -4.99
CA SER A 542 15.31 -13.59 -3.77
C SER A 542 14.00 -12.85 -4.03
N ASP A 543 13.34 -12.42 -2.96
CA ASP A 543 12.11 -11.64 -3.00
C ASP A 543 10.86 -12.33 -3.57
N PHE A 544 10.35 -13.28 -2.78
CA PHE A 544 9.12 -14.00 -3.06
C PHE A 544 7.85 -13.22 -2.69
N CYS A 545 7.87 -11.90 -2.49
CA CYS A 545 6.66 -11.18 -2.05
C CYS A 545 5.54 -11.20 -3.09
N ALA A 546 5.87 -11.02 -4.37
CA ALA A 546 4.90 -11.08 -5.47
C ALA A 546 4.49 -12.52 -5.87
N SER A 547 5.23 -13.52 -5.42
CA SER A 547 5.08 -14.91 -5.89
C SER A 547 3.71 -15.51 -5.62
N ARG A 548 3.33 -16.48 -6.45
CA ARG A 548 2.04 -17.16 -6.39
C ARG A 548 2.23 -18.67 -6.35
N LEU A 549 1.48 -19.33 -5.47
CA LEU A 549 1.36 -20.79 -5.48
C LEU A 549 0.33 -21.18 -6.54
N VAL A 550 0.69 -22.12 -7.41
CA VAL A 550 -0.19 -22.64 -8.46
C VAL A 550 -0.86 -23.92 -7.96
N PRO A 551 -2.19 -23.99 -7.90
CA PRO A 551 -2.88 -25.24 -7.55
C PRO A 551 -2.50 -26.35 -8.54
N SER A 552 -2.22 -27.56 -8.06
CA SER A 552 -1.70 -28.67 -8.88
C SER A 552 -2.57 -29.04 -10.10
N ASN A 553 -3.83 -28.64 -10.13
CA ASN A 553 -4.79 -28.93 -11.20
C ASN A 553 -4.93 -27.80 -12.24
N LYS A 554 -4.07 -26.78 -12.21
CA LYS A 554 -4.15 -25.62 -13.10
C LYS A 554 -2.78 -25.24 -13.65
N GLU A 555 -2.70 -25.00 -14.96
CA GLU A 555 -1.48 -24.49 -15.61
C GLU A 555 -1.37 -22.96 -15.56
N GLN A 556 -2.50 -22.28 -15.38
CA GLN A 556 -2.61 -20.83 -15.34
C GLN A 556 -3.43 -20.34 -14.13
N VAL A 557 -3.11 -19.14 -13.65
CA VAL A 557 -3.78 -18.50 -12.52
C VAL A 557 -4.20 -17.08 -12.88
N THR A 558 -5.50 -16.82 -12.93
CA THR A 558 -6.03 -15.46 -13.09
C THR A 558 -5.77 -14.65 -11.82
N THR A 559 -5.05 -13.53 -11.94
CA THR A 559 -4.71 -12.67 -10.79
C THR A 559 -4.42 -11.24 -11.23
N LEU A 560 -4.72 -10.25 -10.36
CA LEU A 560 -4.39 -8.83 -10.56
C LEU A 560 -2.97 -8.68 -11.10
N VAL A 561 -2.71 -7.84 -12.10
CA VAL A 561 -1.35 -7.70 -12.64
C VAL A 561 -0.40 -7.10 -11.60
N GLN A 562 0.75 -7.75 -11.38
CA GLN A 562 1.81 -7.29 -10.49
C GLN A 562 3.16 -7.73 -11.03
N GLY A 563 4.17 -6.85 -10.98
CA GLY A 563 5.54 -7.13 -11.39
C GLY A 563 6.31 -5.81 -11.54
N THR A 564 7.47 -5.86 -12.19
CA THR A 564 8.30 -4.67 -12.44
C THR A 564 8.23 -4.28 -13.91
N LEU A 565 7.99 -3.00 -14.18
CA LEU A 565 8.01 -2.45 -15.54
C LEU A 565 9.34 -2.76 -16.24
N GLY A 566 9.28 -3.22 -17.49
CA GLY A 566 10.43 -3.69 -18.27
C GLY A 566 10.66 -5.19 -18.22
N TYR A 567 10.28 -5.87 -17.13
CA TYR A 567 10.36 -7.34 -16.98
C TYR A 567 9.00 -8.02 -17.07
N LEU A 568 7.92 -7.23 -17.07
CA LEU A 568 6.56 -7.75 -17.03
C LEU A 568 6.17 -8.37 -18.37
N ASP A 569 5.78 -9.64 -18.33
CA ASP A 569 5.29 -10.39 -19.50
C ASP A 569 4.08 -9.68 -20.14
N PRO A 570 4.15 -9.27 -21.42
CA PRO A 570 3.07 -8.60 -22.12
C PRO A 570 1.78 -9.42 -22.15
N GLU A 571 1.86 -10.75 -22.32
CA GLU A 571 0.68 -11.62 -22.33
C GLU A 571 0.01 -11.62 -20.96
N TYR A 572 0.79 -11.76 -19.90
CA TYR A 572 0.28 -11.64 -18.54
C TYR A 572 -0.32 -10.25 -18.26
N PHE A 573 0.33 -9.18 -18.75
CA PHE A 573 -0.15 -7.81 -18.60
C PHE A 573 -1.51 -7.60 -19.27
N HIS A 574 -1.69 -8.12 -20.49
CA HIS A 574 -2.93 -7.95 -21.25
C HIS A 574 -4.05 -8.90 -20.81
N LEU A 575 -3.72 -10.16 -20.49
CA LEU A 575 -4.71 -11.21 -20.22
C LEU A 575 -4.99 -11.41 -18.72
N SER A 576 -4.18 -10.84 -17.83
CA SER A 576 -4.21 -11.12 -16.37
C SER A 576 -4.08 -12.61 -16.01
N GLN A 577 -3.54 -13.42 -16.93
CA GLN A 577 -3.31 -14.85 -16.79
C GLN A 577 -1.84 -15.09 -16.46
N LEU A 578 -1.56 -15.48 -15.21
CA LEU A 578 -0.20 -15.76 -14.77
C LEU A 578 0.15 -17.23 -15.04
N THR A 579 1.25 -17.47 -15.75
CA THR A 579 1.76 -18.81 -16.04
C THR A 579 3.24 -18.92 -15.69
N LYS A 580 3.79 -20.13 -15.73
CA LYS A 580 5.24 -20.36 -15.61
C LYS A 580 6.02 -19.63 -16.71
N LYS A 581 5.42 -19.44 -17.89
CA LYS A 581 6.03 -18.74 -19.03
C LYS A 581 6.18 -17.24 -18.80
N SER A 582 5.45 -16.67 -17.84
CA SER A 582 5.62 -15.26 -17.45
C SER A 582 6.97 -15.02 -16.78
N ASP A 583 7.43 -15.95 -15.92
CA ASP A 583 8.79 -15.89 -15.36
C ASP A 583 9.86 -16.11 -16.44
N VAL A 584 9.57 -16.92 -17.46
CA VAL A 584 10.49 -17.17 -18.60
C VAL A 584 10.73 -15.88 -19.37
N TYR A 585 9.68 -15.11 -19.65
CA TYR A 585 9.81 -13.80 -20.27
C TYR A 585 10.66 -12.85 -19.42
N SER A 586 10.36 -12.73 -18.12
CA SER A 586 11.11 -11.88 -17.21
C SER A 586 12.60 -12.27 -17.12
N PHE A 587 12.89 -13.57 -17.15
CA PHE A 587 14.26 -14.07 -17.21
C PHE A 587 14.94 -13.80 -18.56
N GLY A 588 14.21 -13.84 -19.68
CA GLY A 588 14.70 -13.41 -20.98
C GLY A 588 15.20 -11.96 -20.96
N VAL A 589 14.46 -11.05 -20.28
CA VAL A 589 14.93 -9.67 -20.08
C VAL A 589 16.21 -9.61 -19.24
N VAL A 590 16.34 -10.45 -18.20
CA VAL A 590 17.59 -10.58 -17.42
C VAL A 590 18.76 -11.01 -18.31
N LEU A 591 18.57 -11.97 -19.22
CA LEU A 591 19.61 -12.39 -20.17
C LEU A 591 20.00 -11.23 -21.09
N ILE A 592 19.03 -10.49 -21.63
CA ILE A 592 19.30 -9.33 -22.49
C ILE A 592 20.11 -8.26 -21.73
N GLU A 593 19.78 -7.97 -20.47
CA GLU A 593 20.57 -7.04 -19.67
C GLU A 593 21.99 -7.58 -19.45
N LEU A 594 22.16 -8.86 -19.13
CA LEU A 594 23.48 -9.47 -18.94
C LEU A 594 24.33 -9.45 -20.22
N MET A 595 23.73 -9.62 -21.39
CA MET A 595 24.44 -9.55 -22.68
C MET A 595 24.83 -8.13 -23.06
N THR A 596 23.95 -7.16 -22.82
CA THR A 596 24.11 -5.78 -23.31
C THR A 596 24.73 -4.83 -22.28
N GLY A 597 24.71 -5.18 -20.99
CA GLY A 597 25.06 -4.29 -19.90
C GLY A 597 24.09 -3.10 -19.72
N ARG A 598 22.98 -3.08 -20.48
CA ARG A 598 22.00 -1.99 -20.52
C ARG A 598 20.86 -2.25 -19.53
N LYS A 599 20.37 -1.21 -18.86
CA LYS A 599 19.17 -1.30 -17.99
C LYS A 599 17.90 -1.64 -18.80
N ALA A 600 17.02 -2.45 -18.23
CA ALA A 600 15.74 -2.88 -18.81
C ALA A 600 14.82 -1.70 -19.18
N ILE A 601 14.74 -0.68 -18.32
CA ILE A 601 14.10 0.61 -18.61
C ILE A 601 15.11 1.72 -18.36
N SER A 602 15.27 2.63 -19.33
CA SER A 602 16.03 3.87 -19.13
C SER A 602 15.35 5.04 -19.82
N PHE A 603 15.00 6.07 -19.05
CA PHE A 603 14.40 7.31 -19.58
C PHE A 603 15.42 8.25 -20.24
N GLU A 604 16.71 7.98 -20.06
CA GLU A 604 17.81 8.72 -20.71
C GLU A 604 17.94 8.37 -22.20
N ARG A 605 17.37 7.23 -22.62
CA ARG A 605 17.40 6.79 -24.03
C ARG A 605 16.25 7.40 -24.84
N PRO A 606 16.39 7.48 -26.18
CA PRO A 606 15.29 7.83 -27.08
C PRO A 606 14.05 6.96 -26.83
N GLU A 607 12.86 7.51 -27.09
CA GLU A 607 11.59 6.87 -26.71
C GLU A 607 11.45 5.42 -27.17
N HIS A 608 11.84 5.13 -28.42
CA HIS A 608 11.80 3.80 -29.01
C HIS A 608 12.83 2.82 -28.41
N GLU A 609 13.84 3.31 -27.68
CA GLU A 609 14.87 2.49 -27.01
C GLU A 609 14.69 2.39 -25.49
N ARG A 610 13.67 3.07 -24.93
CA ARG A 610 13.45 3.13 -23.48
C ARG A 610 13.21 1.75 -22.87
N ASN A 611 12.48 0.89 -23.57
CA ASN A 611 12.24 -0.50 -23.18
C ASN A 611 13.21 -1.42 -23.92
N LEU A 612 14.17 -1.95 -23.18
CA LEU A 612 15.25 -2.78 -23.72
C LEU A 612 14.73 -4.04 -24.40
N SER A 613 13.69 -4.69 -23.85
CA SER A 613 13.14 -5.92 -24.44
C SER A 613 12.53 -5.68 -25.82
N LEU A 614 11.77 -4.59 -25.99
CA LEU A 614 11.17 -4.20 -27.28
C LEU A 614 12.23 -3.76 -28.28
N TYR A 615 13.20 -2.96 -27.80
CA TYR A 615 14.31 -2.51 -28.63
C TYR A 615 15.19 -3.67 -29.11
N PHE A 616 15.51 -4.63 -28.23
CA PHE A 616 16.27 -5.83 -28.57
C PHE A 616 15.59 -6.63 -29.68
N VAL A 617 14.28 -6.81 -29.60
CA VAL A 617 13.51 -7.49 -30.67
C VAL A 617 13.58 -6.74 -32.00
N SER A 618 13.55 -5.39 -31.99
CA SER A 618 13.74 -4.58 -33.21
C SER A 618 15.14 -4.79 -33.80
N VAL A 619 16.17 -4.71 -32.96
CA VAL A 619 17.57 -4.87 -33.37
C VAL A 619 17.86 -6.27 -33.92
N MET A 620 17.26 -7.30 -33.32
CA MET A 620 17.34 -8.68 -33.82
C MET A 620 16.71 -8.82 -35.22
N LYS A 621 15.55 -8.18 -35.45
CA LYS A 621 14.90 -8.17 -36.78
C LYS A 621 15.69 -7.42 -37.84
N GLU A 622 16.46 -6.42 -37.42
CA GLU A 622 17.36 -5.65 -38.28
C GLU A 622 18.74 -6.30 -38.46
N GLU A 623 19.00 -7.47 -37.85
CA GLU A 623 20.30 -8.18 -37.86
C GLU A 623 21.47 -7.35 -37.28
N ARG A 624 21.17 -6.42 -36.38
CA ARG A 624 22.13 -5.45 -35.82
C ARG A 624 22.55 -5.76 -34.38
N LEU A 625 22.52 -7.03 -33.99
CA LEU A 625 22.74 -7.45 -32.60
C LEU A 625 24.10 -7.01 -32.03
N LEU A 626 25.15 -7.03 -32.84
CA LEU A 626 26.49 -6.62 -32.43
C LEU A 626 26.56 -5.14 -31.99
N ASP A 627 25.64 -4.29 -32.45
CA ASP A 627 25.59 -2.87 -32.08
C ASP A 627 25.23 -2.64 -30.60
N ILE A 628 24.58 -3.62 -29.96
CA ILE A 628 24.01 -3.46 -28.61
C ILE A 628 24.64 -4.38 -27.56
N VAL A 629 25.36 -5.41 -27.98
CA VAL A 629 26.08 -6.34 -27.10
C VAL A 629 27.21 -5.60 -26.38
N ASP A 630 27.40 -5.91 -25.11
CA ASP A 630 28.48 -5.36 -24.30
C ASP A 630 29.83 -5.79 -24.89
N GLY A 631 30.75 -4.86 -25.12
CA GLY A 631 32.06 -5.16 -25.73
C GLY A 631 32.89 -6.19 -24.97
N ARG A 632 32.54 -6.49 -23.70
CA ARG A 632 33.16 -7.52 -22.85
C ARG A 632 32.59 -8.93 -23.05
N VAL A 633 31.51 -9.04 -23.83
CA VAL A 633 30.83 -10.29 -24.16
C VAL A 633 31.27 -10.80 -25.55
N LEU A 634 31.98 -9.99 -26.33
CA LEU A 634 32.45 -10.35 -27.66
C LEU A 634 33.57 -11.41 -27.59
N ASN A 635 33.19 -12.66 -27.74
CA ASN A 635 33.95 -13.67 -28.47
C ASN A 635 32.97 -14.41 -29.40
N ASP A 636 33.45 -14.65 -30.62
CA ASP A 636 32.67 -14.99 -31.80
C ASP A 636 31.82 -16.27 -31.69
N LYS A 637 30.69 -16.23 -32.41
CA LYS A 637 29.86 -17.37 -32.88
C LYS A 637 29.05 -18.15 -31.85
N ASN A 638 27.76 -17.79 -31.76
CA ASN A 638 26.59 -18.69 -31.94
C ASN A 638 25.36 -18.06 -31.31
N ILE A 639 24.61 -17.28 -32.10
CA ILE A 639 23.26 -16.84 -31.73
C ILE A 639 22.34 -17.43 -32.79
N GLU A 640 21.91 -18.67 -32.55
CA GLU A 640 20.93 -19.36 -33.39
C GLU A 640 19.50 -18.87 -33.11
N GLN A 641 18.65 -19.15 -34.09
CA GLN A 641 17.34 -18.57 -34.35
C GLN A 641 16.37 -18.61 -33.16
N LEU A 642 15.64 -17.49 -32.99
CA LEU A 642 14.53 -17.37 -32.04
C LEU A 642 13.43 -18.38 -32.39
N LYS A 643 13.22 -19.39 -31.54
CA LYS A 643 12.05 -20.29 -31.63
C LYS A 643 10.76 -19.49 -31.37
N GLU A 644 9.70 -19.74 -32.15
CA GLU A 644 8.41 -19.03 -32.02
C GLU A 644 7.67 -19.34 -30.71
N GLU A 645 7.93 -20.50 -30.10
CA GLU A 645 7.35 -20.89 -28.81
C GLU A 645 8.33 -20.66 -27.65
N ARG A 646 7.86 -20.02 -26.58
CA ARG A 646 8.71 -19.78 -25.38
C ARG A 646 9.08 -21.12 -24.74
N PRO A 647 10.37 -21.37 -24.42
CA PRO A 647 10.79 -22.59 -23.73
C PRO A 647 10.30 -22.64 -22.27
N THR A 648 10.45 -23.77 -21.62
CA THR A 648 10.32 -23.95 -20.16
C THR A 648 11.64 -23.58 -19.48
N MET A 649 11.62 -23.26 -18.19
CA MET A 649 12.88 -23.01 -17.45
C MET A 649 13.85 -24.18 -17.50
N LYS A 650 13.34 -25.42 -17.59
CA LYS A 650 14.17 -26.62 -17.72
C LYS A 650 14.90 -26.67 -19.07
N GLU A 651 14.23 -26.32 -20.16
CA GLU A 651 14.86 -26.22 -21.48
C GLU A 651 15.88 -25.09 -21.52
N VAL A 652 15.57 -23.93 -20.91
CA VAL A 652 16.53 -22.81 -20.81
C VAL A 652 17.79 -23.22 -20.03
N VAL A 653 17.67 -24.04 -18.98
CA VAL A 653 18.83 -24.61 -18.27
C VAL A 653 19.70 -25.43 -19.24
N SER A 654 19.09 -26.36 -19.99
CA SER A 654 19.83 -27.22 -20.92
C SER A 654 20.57 -26.42 -21.99
N GLU A 655 19.92 -25.42 -22.58
CA GLU A 655 20.50 -24.56 -23.62
C GLU A 655 21.68 -23.74 -23.07
N LEU A 656 21.52 -23.09 -21.90
CA LEU A 656 22.60 -22.31 -21.30
C LEU A 656 23.79 -23.17 -20.84
N GLN A 657 23.53 -24.39 -20.33
CA GLN A 657 24.59 -25.34 -19.98
C GLN A 657 25.35 -25.82 -21.23
N GLY A 658 24.65 -26.02 -22.35
CA GLY A 658 25.27 -26.31 -23.65
C GLY A 658 26.20 -25.19 -24.10
N LEU A 659 25.77 -23.93 -24.00
CA LEU A 659 26.60 -22.76 -24.34
C LEU A 659 27.86 -22.67 -23.47
N LEU A 660 27.73 -22.90 -22.15
CA LEU A 660 28.88 -22.91 -21.25
C LEU A 660 29.87 -24.05 -21.56
N ALA A 661 29.38 -25.22 -22.00
CA ALA A 661 30.24 -26.33 -22.40
C ALA A 661 31.05 -25.99 -23.66
N ILE A 662 30.44 -25.31 -24.64
CA ILE A 662 31.12 -24.83 -25.85
C ILE A 662 32.20 -23.79 -25.51
N GLU A 663 31.90 -22.84 -24.62
CA GLU A 663 32.87 -21.81 -24.20
C GLU A 663 34.10 -22.44 -23.50
N LYS A 664 33.88 -23.44 -22.64
CA LYS A 664 34.97 -24.18 -21.98
C LYS A 664 35.83 -24.98 -22.96
N LEU A 665 35.24 -25.55 -24.01
CA LEU A 665 35.97 -26.25 -25.06
C LEU A 665 36.81 -25.29 -25.92
N SER A 666 36.27 -24.09 -26.21
CA SER A 666 36.98 -23.04 -26.96
C SER A 666 38.23 -22.55 -26.24
N TRP A 667 38.18 -22.40 -24.91
CA TRP A 667 39.35 -22.01 -24.12
C TRP A 667 40.36 -23.13 -23.88
N GLY A 668 39.92 -24.40 -23.81
CA GLY A 668 40.82 -25.54 -23.77
C GLY A 668 41.63 -25.75 -25.05
N ALA A 669 41.11 -25.28 -26.20
CA ALA A 669 41.80 -25.32 -27.49
C ALA A 669 42.88 -24.24 -27.65
N HIS A 670 42.93 -23.22 -26.79
CA HIS A 670 43.97 -22.18 -26.84
C HIS A 670 45.33 -22.62 -26.25
N ASP A 671 45.40 -23.78 -25.58
CA ASP A 671 46.63 -24.30 -24.95
C ASP A 671 47.28 -25.50 -25.69
N LEU A 672 46.82 -25.84 -26.90
CA LEU A 672 47.43 -26.88 -27.73
C LEU A 672 47.66 -26.36 -29.16
N GLN A 673 48.93 -26.39 -29.57
CA GLN A 673 49.34 -26.10 -30.94
C GLN A 673 48.69 -27.09 -31.91
N VAL A 674 48.05 -26.51 -32.93
CA VAL A 674 47.78 -26.97 -34.30
C VAL A 674 48.22 -28.42 -34.62
N GLU A 675 47.25 -29.30 -34.87
CA GLU A 675 47.10 -30.02 -36.15
C GLU A 675 45.75 -30.78 -36.24
N GLU A 676 45.10 -30.62 -37.39
CA GLU A 676 43.98 -31.38 -37.96
C GLU A 676 42.61 -31.40 -37.24
N THR A 677 41.74 -30.45 -37.62
CA THR A 677 40.28 -30.62 -37.57
C THR A 677 39.65 -30.34 -38.94
N GLU A 678 39.72 -31.33 -39.82
CA GLU A 678 38.64 -31.67 -40.73
C GLU A 678 38.29 -33.14 -40.44
N TYR A 679 37.02 -33.53 -40.54
CA TYR A 679 36.46 -34.87 -40.25
C TYR A 679 35.97 -35.18 -38.83
N LEU A 680 35.10 -34.38 -38.20
CA LEU A 680 34.18 -34.92 -37.15
C LEU A 680 32.79 -34.25 -37.05
N LEU A 681 32.36 -33.44 -38.02
CA LEU A 681 31.05 -32.75 -37.98
C LEU A 681 29.96 -33.39 -38.86
N HIS A 682 30.00 -34.71 -39.11
CA HIS A 682 28.95 -35.37 -39.90
C HIS A 682 28.20 -36.54 -39.24
N ASP A 683 28.56 -37.02 -38.05
CA ASP A 683 27.90 -38.20 -37.45
C ASP A 683 27.40 -37.98 -36.01
N MET A 684 26.56 -36.97 -35.77
CA MET A 684 25.90 -36.81 -34.46
C MET A 684 24.38 -36.56 -34.51
N TYR A 685 23.71 -37.02 -35.58
CA TYR A 685 22.25 -37.20 -35.60
C TYR A 685 21.89 -38.63 -36.00
N ASN A 686 22.08 -39.56 -35.07
CA ASN A 686 21.29 -40.77 -34.84
C ASN A 686 22.12 -41.76 -34.04
N TYR A 687 21.81 -41.96 -32.76
CA TYR A 687 21.46 -43.29 -32.26
C TYR A 687 21.03 -43.23 -30.79
N ASP A 688 19.92 -43.90 -30.51
CA ASP A 688 19.49 -44.34 -29.19
C ASP A 688 20.58 -45.17 -28.52
N ILE A 689 20.84 -44.93 -27.23
CA ILE A 689 21.68 -45.80 -26.41
C ILE A 689 20.83 -46.40 -25.31
N GLU A 690 20.50 -47.69 -25.52
CA GLU A 690 20.21 -48.66 -24.48
C GLU A 690 21.41 -48.79 -23.53
N PHE A 691 21.11 -48.76 -22.23
CA PHE A 691 22.06 -48.97 -21.16
C PHE A 691 22.11 -50.45 -20.82
N ASP A 692 23.22 -51.12 -21.13
CA ASP A 692 23.49 -52.48 -20.66
C ASP A 692 24.74 -52.46 -19.78
N ALA A 693 24.54 -52.72 -18.48
CA ALA A 693 25.59 -53.00 -17.53
C ALA A 693 25.18 -54.25 -16.75
N SER A 694 25.78 -55.38 -17.12
CA SER A 694 25.68 -56.63 -16.38
C SER A 694 26.82 -56.72 -15.36
N THR A 695 26.47 -56.90 -14.08
CA THR A 695 26.93 -58.06 -13.29
C THR A 695 26.15 -58.19 -11.97
N SER A 696 25.37 -59.28 -11.88
CA SER A 696 24.97 -60.09 -10.71
C SER A 696 24.54 -59.37 -9.41
N ILE A 697 23.35 -59.60 -8.84
CA ILE A 697 22.90 -60.86 -8.24
C ILE A 697 21.36 -60.97 -8.26
N SER A 698 20.91 -62.21 -8.46
CA SER A 698 19.58 -62.80 -8.62
C SER A 698 18.46 -62.39 -7.65
N ILE A 699 17.21 -62.31 -8.14
CA ILE A 699 16.11 -63.30 -7.97
C ILE A 699 14.79 -62.76 -8.57
N GLY A 700 14.23 -63.49 -9.55
CA GLY A 700 12.79 -63.73 -9.74
C GLY A 700 11.89 -62.60 -10.29
N LEU A 701 11.61 -62.64 -11.59
CA LEU A 701 10.40 -62.06 -12.20
C LEU A 701 9.21 -62.99 -11.97
N ASP A 702 8.01 -62.43 -11.77
CA ASP A 702 6.83 -62.97 -12.47
C ASP A 702 5.77 -61.91 -12.78
N SER A 703 5.16 -62.11 -13.94
CA SER A 703 4.33 -61.20 -14.73
C SER A 703 2.88 -61.09 -14.24
N ILE A 704 2.15 -60.04 -14.62
CA ILE A 704 0.79 -60.15 -15.22
C ILE A 704 0.38 -58.83 -15.92
N LYS A 705 -0.10 -59.01 -17.15
CA LYS A 705 -0.67 -58.03 -18.09
C LYS A 705 -2.05 -57.53 -17.67
N SER A 706 -2.40 -56.29 -18.00
CA SER A 706 -3.70 -56.00 -18.61
C SER A 706 -3.68 -54.70 -19.43
N GLN A 707 -3.84 -54.84 -20.74
CA GLN A 707 -4.19 -53.76 -21.67
C GLN A 707 -5.68 -53.41 -21.53
N VAL A 708 -6.02 -52.12 -21.63
CA VAL A 708 -7.34 -51.69 -22.14
C VAL A 708 -7.14 -50.50 -23.08
N LYS A 709 -7.44 -50.73 -24.37
CA LYS A 709 -7.60 -49.72 -25.43
C LYS A 709 -9.01 -49.12 -25.34
N PHE A 710 -9.15 -47.82 -25.54
CA PHE A 710 -10.41 -47.21 -25.95
C PHE A 710 -10.30 -46.59 -27.34
N LYS A 711 -11.28 -46.93 -28.17
CA LYS A 711 -11.45 -46.59 -29.59
C LYS A 711 -12.42 -45.41 -29.68
N ILE A 712 -12.12 -44.44 -30.54
CA ILE A 712 -13.01 -43.32 -30.87
C ILE A 712 -13.66 -43.65 -32.21
N ASP A 713 -14.99 -43.72 -32.23
CA ASP A 713 -15.78 -43.68 -33.47
C ASP A 713 -16.65 -42.42 -33.44
N GLY A 714 -16.58 -41.66 -34.53
CA GLY A 714 -17.41 -40.48 -34.77
C GLY A 714 -18.80 -40.83 -35.28
N ALA A 715 -19.68 -39.84 -35.30
CA ALA A 715 -20.92 -39.88 -36.06
C ALA A 715 -21.33 -38.47 -36.50
N ARG A 716 -21.48 -38.36 -37.82
CA ARG A 716 -22.37 -37.51 -38.64
C ARG A 716 -22.63 -36.06 -38.26
#